data_AF-A0A351WJN4-F1
#
_entry.id   AF-A0A351WJN4-F1
#
_cell.length_a   1.000
_cell.length_b   1.000
_cell.length_c   1.000
_cell.angle_alpha   90.00
_cell.angle_beta   90.00
_cell.angle_gamma   90.00
#
_symmetry.space_group_name_H-M   'P 1'
#
loop_
_entity.id
_entity.type
_entity.pdbx_description
1 polymer ?
#
loop_
_entity_poly.entity_id
_entity_poly.type
_entity_poly.pdbx_seq_one_letter_code
_entity_poly.pdbx_strand_id
1 'polypeptide(L)'
;MQQHPTKSHSEDAGGSGQDFLEAIFRHKYLVAAFFLAVAGSTLYIVMSTPNTFTSSAKILVQRGRETISPAAMTGDMAPVSKDWENEINSEVEILNNHELVEQVVRAIGPERFLRPQSVPTVQPEKKKNPWLEKVKRHLKDNVKLLADRSPKPPVEAPNQDLADAIDAVRKNLFIESRKRSDVITIAFTATDPALAQETIATLLRLYEEKRLQLHSTQSARKFFLEQTASLLKELTDVESEIRRQLNELGVVSLDSGMSSLETRLSALQVQKLTVEAEWAAAQARIDSLTEMVMASQHSGNAPAKSGLVRGDYKDIQAALRLEETTRAAAAAEIQTLKLQIDETQKMLFRLNDREASLSDLGRRRELLTAKYRRYADSLEQTRIDQILEKEKFSNIKIVQAPTQPMQSNPSQKRLKLMLAGFMGLFGGMAMAMSLERISGKIRRLDEAEQRLQLVPLAAIPELHARKLFPLLTFRNNHHLLGQDSARRHQNGHSSHPNMHTVFSRLVRRIMTYRSLHTASPLILGVTSCHGGEGVTSIAAHLATSFTEFDGTNKVLYIDANRQAHSALHEEWLQGARGGMEVQLTPEGKVSFQPRQLDGAAGGDNAKSDVALERIGRDRITPILRRAAAQGFDVLVVDIPPLSAGSDAEHIAGLMSAVILVIEAERVRWQTVQWAKNLLTDTGTNLLGIVLNKQRTYIPSWLDRRG
;
A
#
# COMPACT_ATOMS: atom_id res chain seq x y z
N MET A 1 38.24 41.92 -18.88
CA MET A 1 36.79 42.12 -18.69
C MET A 1 36.06 41.14 -19.57
N GLN A 2 35.39 40.18 -18.95
CA GLN A 2 34.66 39.08 -19.59
C GLN A 2 33.38 39.61 -20.25
N GLN A 3 33.13 39.23 -21.50
CA GLN A 3 31.83 39.40 -22.16
C GLN A 3 31.12 38.03 -22.17
N HIS A 4 30.01 37.95 -21.44
CA HIS A 4 29.06 36.85 -21.51
C HIS A 4 28.28 36.92 -22.83
N PRO A 5 28.05 35.79 -23.53
CA PRO A 5 26.97 35.71 -24.51
C PRO A 5 25.67 35.32 -23.79
N THR A 6 24.69 36.22 -23.83
CA THR A 6 23.31 35.97 -23.44
C THR A 6 22.68 35.00 -24.43
N LYS A 7 22.44 33.75 -24.01
CA LYS A 7 21.51 32.84 -24.69
C LYS A 7 20.08 33.33 -24.46
N SER A 8 19.48 33.94 -25.47
CA SER A 8 18.03 34.12 -25.56
C SER A 8 17.39 32.79 -25.96
N HIS A 9 17.07 31.95 -24.97
CA HIS A 9 16.08 30.89 -25.12
C HIS A 9 14.71 31.48 -24.78
N SER A 10 14.03 32.02 -25.77
CA SER A 10 12.61 32.32 -25.69
C SER A 10 12.01 32.10 -27.07
N GLU A 11 10.88 31.39 -27.10
CA GLU A 11 10.04 31.06 -28.27
C GLU A 11 10.25 29.67 -28.89
N ASP A 12 9.73 28.64 -28.21
CA ASP A 12 9.28 27.38 -28.84
C ASP A 12 8.06 26.77 -28.09
N ALA A 13 7.33 27.59 -27.34
CA ALA A 13 6.21 27.11 -26.50
C ALA A 13 4.88 26.96 -27.26
N GLY A 14 4.77 27.46 -28.50
CA GLY A 14 3.54 27.43 -29.30
C GLY A 14 3.25 26.12 -30.03
N GLY A 15 4.27 25.35 -30.42
CA GLY A 15 4.10 24.12 -31.22
C GLY A 15 3.79 22.86 -30.40
N SER A 16 4.44 22.71 -29.25
CA SER A 16 4.44 21.45 -28.48
C SER A 16 3.04 20.98 -28.05
N GLY A 17 2.16 21.91 -27.65
CA GLY A 17 0.81 21.58 -27.19
C GLY A 17 -0.16 21.19 -28.31
N GLN A 18 -0.08 21.86 -29.46
CA GLN A 18 -0.94 21.54 -30.61
C GLN A 18 -0.49 20.26 -31.31
N ASP A 19 0.83 20.05 -31.44
CA ASP A 19 1.39 18.82 -31.99
C ASP A 19 1.01 17.60 -31.15
N PHE A 20 0.97 17.78 -29.83
CA PHE A 20 0.50 16.76 -28.89
C PHE A 20 -0.97 16.40 -29.11
N LEU A 21 -1.85 17.40 -29.25
CA LEU A 21 -3.27 17.19 -29.49
C LEU A 21 -3.51 16.52 -30.86
N GLU A 22 -2.85 16.98 -31.92
CA GLU A 22 -2.95 16.36 -33.24
C GLU A 22 -2.52 14.90 -33.24
N ALA A 23 -1.42 14.58 -32.55
CA ALA A 23 -0.92 13.21 -32.45
C ALA A 23 -1.96 12.25 -31.84
N ILE A 24 -2.64 12.72 -30.79
CA ILE A 24 -3.69 11.96 -30.09
C ILE A 24 -4.92 11.78 -30.99
N PHE A 25 -5.42 12.85 -31.60
CA PHE A 25 -6.62 12.78 -32.44
C PHE A 25 -6.41 11.96 -33.72
N ARG A 26 -5.20 12.01 -34.30
CA ARG A 26 -4.78 11.18 -35.43
C ARG A 26 -4.81 9.69 -35.11
N HIS A 27 -4.29 9.32 -33.94
CA HIS A 27 -4.22 7.93 -33.47
C HIS A 27 -5.34 7.56 -32.49
N LYS A 28 -6.47 8.29 -32.49
CA LYS A 28 -7.56 8.11 -31.50
C LYS A 28 -8.08 6.68 -31.39
N TYR A 29 -8.11 5.94 -32.50
CA TYR A 29 -8.53 4.53 -32.51
C TYR A 29 -7.49 3.61 -31.88
N LEU A 30 -6.20 3.90 -32.04
CA LEU A 30 -5.11 3.17 -31.39
C LEU A 30 -5.09 3.45 -29.89
N VAL A 31 -5.25 4.71 -29.48
CA VAL A 31 -5.38 5.09 -28.07
C VAL A 31 -6.60 4.38 -27.45
N ALA A 32 -7.76 4.40 -28.13
CA ALA A 32 -8.97 3.73 -27.68
C ALA A 32 -8.81 2.20 -27.63
N ALA A 33 -8.19 1.58 -28.63
CA ALA A 33 -7.94 0.14 -28.66
C ALA A 33 -7.01 -0.30 -27.52
N PHE A 34 -5.94 0.46 -27.27
CA PHE A 34 -5.01 0.19 -26.17
C PHE A 34 -5.70 0.36 -24.82
N PHE A 35 -6.48 1.44 -24.63
CA PHE A 35 -7.29 1.65 -23.44
C PHE A 35 -8.28 0.49 -23.20
N LEU A 36 -9.02 0.08 -24.23
CA LEU A 36 -9.98 -1.02 -24.14
C LEU A 36 -9.30 -2.37 -23.86
N ALA A 37 -8.11 -2.62 -24.42
CA ALA A 37 -7.34 -3.83 -24.14
C ALA A 37 -6.87 -3.91 -22.68
N VAL A 38 -6.35 -2.80 -22.14
CA VAL A 38 -5.90 -2.72 -20.73
C VAL A 38 -7.08 -2.76 -19.76
N ALA A 39 -8.14 -1.98 -20.04
CA ALA A 39 -9.35 -1.95 -19.22
C ALA A 39 -10.08 -3.31 -19.26
N GLY A 40 -10.20 -3.94 -20.43
CA GLY A 40 -10.83 -5.23 -20.61
C GLY A 40 -10.06 -6.37 -19.95
N SER A 41 -8.73 -6.41 -20.08
CA SER A 41 -7.91 -7.42 -19.40
C SER A 41 -7.95 -7.26 -17.88
N THR A 42 -7.90 -6.03 -17.37
CA THR A 42 -8.03 -5.77 -15.93
C THR A 42 -9.42 -6.12 -15.42
N LEU A 43 -10.48 -5.78 -16.15
CA LEU A 43 -11.85 -6.16 -15.80
C LEU A 43 -11.99 -7.69 -15.75
N TYR A 44 -11.43 -8.40 -16.71
CA TYR A 44 -11.40 -9.87 -16.71
C TYR A 44 -10.68 -10.43 -15.48
N ILE A 45 -9.51 -9.89 -15.11
CA ILE A 45 -8.77 -10.29 -13.91
C ILE A 45 -9.61 -10.03 -12.65
N VAL A 46 -10.19 -8.83 -12.51
CA VAL A 46 -10.99 -8.44 -11.33
C VAL A 46 -12.27 -9.27 -11.19
N MET A 47 -12.91 -9.63 -12.32
CA MET A 47 -14.07 -10.53 -12.33
C MET A 47 -13.70 -11.99 -12.07
N SER A 48 -12.49 -12.41 -12.49
CA SER A 48 -12.00 -13.78 -12.26
C SER A 48 -11.47 -13.98 -10.83
N THR A 49 -11.03 -12.92 -10.15
CA THR A 49 -10.65 -12.99 -8.74
C THR A 49 -11.87 -13.18 -7.84
N PRO A 50 -11.94 -14.25 -7.04
CA PRO A 50 -13.08 -14.51 -6.16
C PRO A 50 -13.27 -13.37 -5.16
N ASN A 51 -14.51 -13.16 -4.72
CA ASN A 51 -14.80 -12.20 -3.66
C ASN A 51 -14.20 -12.72 -2.36
N THR A 52 -13.42 -11.89 -1.68
CA THR A 52 -12.88 -12.18 -0.35
C THR A 52 -13.70 -11.46 0.72
N PHE A 53 -13.88 -12.15 1.83
CA PHE A 53 -14.68 -11.75 2.97
C PHE A 53 -13.79 -11.78 4.20
N THR A 54 -13.69 -10.66 4.91
CA THR A 54 -12.86 -10.55 6.11
C THR A 54 -13.77 -10.56 7.33
N SER A 55 -13.68 -11.62 8.15
CA SER A 55 -14.26 -11.61 9.48
C SER A 55 -13.29 -10.93 10.44
N SER A 56 -13.80 -10.20 11.42
CA SER A 56 -12.97 -9.60 12.47
C SER A 56 -13.60 -9.78 13.83
N ALA A 57 -12.74 -9.94 14.83
CA ALA A 57 -13.05 -9.97 16.24
C ALA A 57 -12.10 -9.05 17.01
N LYS A 58 -12.57 -8.52 18.12
CA LYS A 58 -11.76 -7.69 19.01
C LYS A 58 -11.81 -8.26 20.42
N ILE A 59 -10.65 -8.50 20.98
CA ILE A 59 -10.49 -8.97 22.35
C ILE A 59 -9.82 -7.89 23.18
N LEU A 60 -10.33 -7.65 24.39
CA LEU A 60 -9.75 -6.75 25.37
C LEU A 60 -8.98 -7.59 26.37
N VAL A 61 -7.68 -7.34 26.50
CA VAL A 61 -6.82 -7.94 27.52
C VAL A 61 -6.87 -7.06 28.76
N GLN A 62 -7.41 -7.60 29.86
CA GLN A 62 -7.53 -6.89 31.13
C GLN A 62 -6.25 -7.07 31.95
N ARG A 63 -5.82 -5.99 32.62
CA ARG A 63 -4.64 -6.00 33.47
C ARG A 63 -4.92 -6.68 34.80
N GLY A 64 -4.09 -7.66 35.14
CA GLY A 64 -3.83 -8.06 36.52
C GLY A 64 -4.41 -9.41 36.94
N ARG A 65 -3.70 -10.02 37.90
CA ARG A 65 -3.98 -11.25 38.68
C ARG A 65 -3.21 -12.51 38.29
N GLU A 66 -2.63 -12.60 37.11
CA GLU A 66 -1.92 -13.82 36.66
C GLU A 66 -0.47 -13.92 37.17
N THR A 67 0.08 -12.84 37.72
CA THR A 67 1.46 -12.74 38.21
C THR A 67 1.58 -12.61 39.73
N ILE A 68 0.75 -13.31 40.51
CA ILE A 68 1.10 -13.57 41.92
C ILE A 68 2.18 -14.67 41.94
N SER A 69 3.38 -14.32 41.47
CA SER A 69 4.53 -15.21 41.54
C SER A 69 4.89 -15.43 43.02
N PRO A 70 5.20 -16.67 43.44
CA PRO A 70 5.64 -16.97 44.81
C PRO A 70 6.79 -16.06 45.27
N ALA A 71 7.63 -15.61 44.33
CA ALA A 71 8.75 -14.71 44.57
C ALA A 71 8.33 -13.30 45.05
N ALA A 72 7.20 -12.75 44.57
CA ALA A 72 6.76 -11.39 44.90
C ALA A 72 6.33 -11.23 46.38
N MET A 73 6.07 -12.34 47.07
CA MET A 73 5.70 -12.36 48.49
C MET A 73 6.89 -12.52 49.45
N THR A 74 8.08 -12.79 48.92
CA THR A 74 9.31 -13.01 49.69
C THR A 74 10.01 -11.72 50.13
N GLY A 75 9.40 -10.55 49.86
CA GLY A 75 9.87 -9.25 50.37
C GLY A 75 10.85 -8.50 49.45
N ASP A 76 11.33 -9.12 48.36
CA ASP A 76 12.02 -8.39 47.30
C ASP A 76 10.97 -7.71 46.41
N MET A 77 10.68 -6.46 46.72
CA MET A 77 9.96 -5.56 45.81
C MET A 77 10.86 -5.21 44.63
N ALA A 78 11.04 -6.16 43.71
CA ALA A 78 11.39 -5.80 42.36
C ALA A 78 10.24 -4.93 41.81
N PRO A 79 10.52 -3.76 41.22
CA PRO A 79 9.48 -2.95 40.62
C PRO A 79 8.83 -3.79 39.52
N VAL A 80 7.55 -4.11 39.67
CA VAL A 80 6.71 -4.64 38.59
C VAL A 80 6.59 -3.52 37.56
N SER A 81 7.62 -3.39 36.72
CA SER A 81 7.81 -2.27 35.83
C SER A 81 7.29 -2.60 34.43
N LYS A 82 6.50 -1.68 33.88
CA LYS A 82 6.49 -1.23 32.47
C LYS A 82 6.29 -2.22 31.31
N ASP A 83 6.16 -3.52 31.55
CA ASP A 83 6.18 -4.53 30.48
C ASP A 83 4.80 -4.94 29.93
N TRP A 84 3.79 -4.07 30.04
CA TRP A 84 2.47 -4.36 29.46
C TRP A 84 2.50 -4.53 27.94
N GLU A 85 3.41 -3.82 27.25
CA GLU A 85 3.62 -4.03 25.81
C GLU A 85 4.18 -5.43 25.53
N ASN A 86 5.04 -5.96 26.40
CA ASN A 86 5.58 -7.32 26.28
C ASN A 86 4.50 -8.37 26.57
N GLU A 87 3.60 -8.11 27.50
CA GLU A 87 2.45 -8.98 27.80
C GLU A 87 1.47 -9.04 26.62
N ILE A 88 1.09 -7.89 26.05
CA ILE A 88 0.27 -7.84 24.83
C ILE A 88 0.98 -8.55 23.66
N ASN A 89 2.28 -8.31 23.47
CA ASN A 89 3.03 -8.96 22.40
C ASN A 89 3.11 -10.47 22.60
N SER A 90 3.27 -10.93 23.84
CA SER A 90 3.25 -12.36 24.18
C SER A 90 1.88 -12.97 23.86
N GLU A 91 0.77 -12.28 24.16
CA GLU A 91 -0.57 -12.75 23.81
C GLU A 91 -0.79 -12.81 22.29
N VAL A 92 -0.26 -11.83 21.54
CA VAL A 92 -0.26 -11.85 20.08
C VAL A 92 0.56 -13.04 19.54
N GLU A 93 1.70 -13.33 20.15
CA GLU A 93 2.55 -14.47 19.75
C GLU A 93 1.89 -15.81 20.06
N ILE A 94 1.22 -15.94 21.22
CA ILE A 94 0.41 -17.12 21.56
C ILE A 94 -0.71 -17.28 20.53
N LEU A 95 -1.47 -16.23 20.20
CA LEU A 95 -2.52 -16.30 19.19
C LEU A 95 -2.00 -16.68 17.79
N ASN A 96 -0.74 -16.40 17.49
CA ASN A 96 -0.08 -16.74 16.23
C ASN A 96 0.72 -18.07 16.29
N ASN A 97 0.62 -18.81 17.40
CA ASN A 97 1.33 -20.07 17.58
C ASN A 97 0.88 -21.10 16.54
N HIS A 98 1.86 -21.75 15.90
CA HIS A 98 1.65 -22.81 14.91
C HIS A 98 0.71 -23.91 15.41
N GLU A 99 0.85 -24.33 16.67
CA GLU A 99 0.03 -25.40 17.26
C GLU A 99 -1.46 -25.02 17.30
N LEU A 100 -1.77 -23.76 17.65
CA LEU A 100 -3.15 -23.26 17.68
C LEU A 100 -3.73 -23.17 16.26
N VAL A 101 -2.96 -22.68 15.29
CA VAL A 101 -3.40 -22.64 13.88
C VAL A 101 -3.62 -24.05 13.33
N GLU A 102 -2.73 -25.00 13.64
CA GLU A 102 -2.89 -26.40 13.26
C GLU A 102 -4.18 -26.99 13.86
N GLN A 103 -4.46 -26.74 15.14
CA GLN A 103 -5.69 -27.21 15.78
C GLN A 103 -6.94 -26.61 15.14
N VAL A 104 -6.91 -25.33 14.74
CA VAL A 104 -8.01 -24.69 13.98
C VAL A 104 -8.21 -25.39 12.63
N VAL A 105 -7.13 -25.64 11.89
CA VAL A 105 -7.19 -26.33 10.59
C VAL A 105 -7.71 -27.75 10.74
N ARG A 106 -7.30 -28.48 11.79
CA ARG A 106 -7.80 -29.84 12.08
C ARG A 106 -9.28 -29.82 12.49
N ALA A 107 -9.73 -28.82 13.25
CA ALA A 107 -11.11 -28.71 13.70
C ALA A 107 -12.08 -28.39 12.55
N ILE A 108 -11.68 -27.56 11.59
CA ILE A 108 -12.51 -27.13 10.45
C ILE A 108 -12.34 -28.07 9.24
N GLY A 109 -11.16 -28.66 9.11
CA GLY A 109 -10.75 -29.55 8.02
C GLY A 109 -9.86 -28.85 6.98
N PRO A 110 -8.69 -29.41 6.62
CA PRO A 110 -7.73 -28.79 5.70
C PRO A 110 -8.31 -28.59 4.28
N GLU A 111 -9.20 -29.48 3.83
CA GLU A 111 -9.83 -29.41 2.51
C GLU A 111 -10.62 -28.12 2.27
N ARG A 112 -11.18 -27.51 3.33
CA ARG A 112 -11.98 -26.29 3.22
C ARG A 112 -11.12 -25.05 2.96
N PHE A 113 -9.86 -25.08 3.37
CA PHE A 113 -8.90 -23.99 3.12
C PHE A 113 -8.18 -24.13 1.79
N LEU A 114 -8.05 -25.36 1.27
CA LEU A 114 -7.34 -25.66 0.03
C LEU A 114 -8.21 -25.67 -1.24
N ARG A 115 -9.53 -25.89 -1.12
CA ARG A 115 -10.41 -25.90 -2.30
C ARG A 115 -10.77 -24.48 -2.76
N PRO A 116 -10.43 -24.05 -4.00
CA PRO A 116 -11.19 -23.00 -4.65
C PRO A 116 -12.60 -23.56 -4.86
N GLN A 117 -13.60 -23.02 -4.15
CA GLN A 117 -14.98 -23.51 -4.21
C GLN A 117 -15.44 -23.61 -5.67
N SER A 118 -15.57 -24.85 -6.17
CA SER A 118 -16.31 -25.13 -7.38
C SER A 118 -17.76 -24.78 -7.11
N VAL A 119 -18.21 -23.67 -7.68
CA VAL A 119 -19.62 -23.32 -7.81
C VAL A 119 -20.39 -24.59 -8.23
N PRO A 120 -21.53 -24.92 -7.59
CA PRO A 120 -22.40 -25.97 -8.14
C PRO A 120 -22.72 -25.56 -9.57
N THR A 121 -22.18 -26.31 -10.53
CA THR A 121 -22.50 -26.10 -11.94
C THR A 121 -23.95 -26.51 -12.12
N VAL A 122 -24.88 -25.59 -11.86
CA VAL A 122 -26.15 -25.58 -12.57
C VAL A 122 -25.75 -25.35 -14.01
N GLN A 123 -25.75 -26.41 -14.81
CA GLN A 123 -25.52 -26.33 -16.24
C GLN A 123 -26.59 -25.38 -16.81
N PRO A 124 -26.23 -24.17 -17.29
CA PRO A 124 -27.14 -23.49 -18.18
C PRO A 124 -27.02 -24.22 -19.51
N GLU A 125 -28.14 -24.68 -20.06
CA GLU A 125 -28.21 -25.20 -21.43
C GLU A 125 -27.52 -24.21 -22.39
N LYS A 126 -26.30 -24.55 -22.82
CA LYS A 126 -25.57 -23.76 -23.80
C LYS A 126 -26.14 -24.07 -25.17
N LYS A 127 -26.91 -23.14 -25.74
CA LYS A 127 -27.08 -23.03 -27.20
C LYS A 127 -25.68 -22.94 -27.83
N LYS A 128 -25.34 -23.97 -28.60
CA LYS A 128 -24.04 -24.19 -29.23
C LYS A 128 -23.82 -23.18 -30.36
N ASN A 129 -22.91 -22.23 -30.16
CA ASN A 129 -22.43 -21.35 -31.24
C ASN A 129 -21.14 -21.92 -31.89
N PRO A 130 -21.14 -22.19 -33.21
CA PRO A 130 -20.11 -22.97 -33.90
C PRO A 130 -18.74 -22.29 -34.07
N TRP A 131 -18.60 -21.00 -33.74
CA TRP A 131 -17.34 -20.25 -33.88
C TRP A 131 -16.34 -20.53 -32.73
N LEU A 132 -16.82 -20.73 -31.49
CA LEU A 132 -15.95 -20.98 -30.33
C LEU A 132 -15.20 -22.32 -30.41
N GLU A 133 -15.74 -23.30 -31.12
CA GLU A 133 -15.10 -24.60 -31.31
C GLU A 133 -13.95 -24.56 -32.32
N LYS A 134 -14.00 -23.68 -33.33
CA LYS A 134 -12.89 -23.51 -34.28
C LYS A 134 -11.67 -22.84 -33.62
N VAL A 135 -11.90 -21.86 -32.75
CA VAL A 135 -10.82 -21.16 -32.01
C VAL A 135 -10.18 -22.09 -30.98
N LYS A 136 -10.98 -22.88 -30.25
CA LYS A 136 -10.46 -23.89 -29.31
C LYS A 136 -9.64 -24.98 -29.98
N ARG A 137 -9.97 -25.37 -31.22
CA ARG A 137 -9.20 -26.38 -31.98
C ARG A 137 -7.82 -25.84 -32.37
N HIS A 138 -7.76 -24.62 -32.92
CA HIS A 138 -6.49 -23.99 -33.31
C HIS A 138 -5.56 -23.67 -32.13
N LEU A 139 -6.09 -23.42 -30.92
CA LEU A 139 -5.26 -23.27 -29.72
C LEU A 139 -4.79 -24.62 -29.13
N LYS A 140 -5.58 -25.69 -29.26
CA LYS A 140 -5.20 -27.03 -28.78
C LYS A 140 -4.08 -27.65 -29.61
N ASP A 141 -4.05 -27.36 -30.91
CA ASP A 141 -3.08 -27.97 -31.83
C ASP A 141 -1.67 -27.36 -31.67
N ASN A 142 -1.56 -26.11 -31.19
CA ASN A 142 -0.27 -25.45 -30.95
C ASN A 142 0.27 -25.57 -29.51
N VAL A 143 -0.56 -25.96 -28.54
CA VAL A 143 -0.15 -26.12 -27.12
C VAL A 143 0.26 -27.57 -26.79
N LYS A 144 -0.09 -28.54 -27.64
CA LYS A 144 0.28 -29.95 -27.47
C LYS A 144 1.75 -30.29 -27.75
N LEU A 145 2.53 -29.37 -28.31
CA LEU A 145 3.94 -29.58 -28.63
C LEU A 145 4.94 -29.10 -27.55
N LEU A 146 4.45 -28.53 -26.44
CA LEU A 146 5.31 -28.02 -25.35
C LEU A 146 4.91 -28.51 -23.94
N ALA A 147 3.91 -29.39 -23.81
CA ALA A 147 3.34 -29.77 -22.52
C ALA A 147 3.52 -31.24 -22.11
N ASP A 148 4.43 -32.00 -22.75
CA ASP A 148 4.62 -33.44 -22.49
C ASP A 148 5.91 -33.79 -21.73
N ARG A 149 6.40 -32.87 -20.88
CA ARG A 149 7.49 -33.15 -19.92
C ARG A 149 7.26 -32.49 -18.57
N SER A 150 6.15 -32.84 -17.93
CA SER A 150 6.01 -32.71 -16.49
C SER A 150 5.31 -33.95 -15.95
N PRO A 151 5.99 -34.79 -15.15
CA PRO A 151 5.29 -35.85 -14.45
C PRO A 151 4.26 -35.19 -13.51
N LYS A 152 3.02 -35.68 -13.52
CA LYS A 152 2.04 -35.37 -12.48
C LYS A 152 2.71 -35.65 -11.12
N PRO A 153 2.69 -34.73 -10.15
CA PRO A 153 3.15 -35.05 -8.82
C PRO A 153 2.33 -36.23 -8.28
N PRO A 154 2.96 -37.13 -7.50
CA PRO A 154 2.26 -38.23 -6.86
C PRO A 154 1.15 -37.67 -5.96
N VAL A 155 0.08 -38.44 -5.74
CA VAL A 155 -0.94 -38.11 -4.74
C VAL A 155 -0.22 -37.96 -3.39
N GLU A 156 -0.08 -36.72 -2.94
CA GLU A 156 0.72 -36.34 -1.79
C GLU A 156 0.09 -36.86 -0.49
N ALA A 157 0.94 -37.22 0.47
CA ALA A 157 0.52 -37.85 1.71
C ALA A 157 -0.40 -36.92 2.52
N PRO A 158 -1.36 -37.45 3.30
CA PRO A 158 -2.33 -36.67 4.09
C PRO A 158 -1.75 -35.60 5.04
N ASN A 159 -0.43 -35.59 5.27
CA ASN A 159 0.26 -34.56 6.05
C ASN A 159 0.68 -33.31 5.24
N GLN A 160 0.80 -33.39 3.91
CA GLN A 160 1.15 -32.23 3.07
C GLN A 160 -0.05 -31.28 2.91
N ASP A 161 -1.26 -31.82 2.70
CA ASP A 161 -2.50 -31.04 2.68
C ASP A 161 -2.71 -30.24 3.98
N LEU A 162 -2.31 -30.82 5.12
CA LEU A 162 -2.39 -30.13 6.40
C LEU A 162 -1.41 -28.95 6.48
N ALA A 163 -0.15 -29.16 6.05
CA ALA A 163 0.87 -28.12 6.04
C ALA A 163 0.49 -26.95 5.11
N ASP A 164 0.01 -27.25 3.92
CA ASP A 164 -0.44 -26.24 2.95
C ASP A 164 -1.66 -25.46 3.47
N ALA A 165 -2.59 -26.13 4.15
CA ALA A 165 -3.74 -25.49 4.76
C ALA A 165 -3.34 -24.58 5.93
N ILE A 166 -2.37 -24.99 6.76
CA ILE A 166 -1.82 -24.14 7.83
C ILE A 166 -1.18 -22.87 7.23
N ASP A 167 -0.38 -23.01 6.19
CA ASP A 167 0.23 -21.87 5.50
C ASP A 167 -0.81 -20.95 4.86
N ALA A 168 -1.88 -21.52 4.28
CA ALA A 168 -3.00 -20.75 3.75
C ALA A 168 -3.73 -19.96 4.84
N VAL A 169 -3.91 -20.54 6.03
CA VAL A 169 -4.52 -19.83 7.17
C VAL A 169 -3.61 -18.73 7.68
N ARG A 170 -2.31 -19.00 7.90
CA ARG A 170 -1.34 -17.99 8.39
C ARG A 170 -1.21 -16.80 7.46
N LYS A 171 -1.21 -17.01 6.13
CA LYS A 171 -1.13 -15.92 5.13
C LYS A 171 -2.35 -15.00 5.15
N ASN A 172 -3.51 -15.49 5.59
CA ASN A 172 -4.77 -14.75 5.57
C ASN A 172 -5.26 -14.33 6.98
N LEU A 173 -4.52 -14.72 8.03
CA LEU A 173 -4.76 -14.36 9.42
C LEU A 173 -3.92 -13.14 9.79
N PHE A 174 -4.60 -12.08 10.22
CA PHE A 174 -4.00 -10.83 10.65
C PHE A 174 -4.33 -10.61 12.13
N ILE A 175 -3.30 -10.59 12.95
CA ILE A 175 -3.41 -10.30 14.39
C ILE A 175 -2.56 -9.07 14.65
N GLU A 176 -3.20 -7.98 15.06
CA GLU A 176 -2.53 -6.72 15.33
C GLU A 176 -2.97 -6.15 16.68
N SER A 177 -2.01 -5.69 17.47
CA SER A 177 -2.23 -4.79 18.60
C SER A 177 -1.87 -3.36 18.18
N ARG A 178 -2.71 -2.39 18.54
CA ARG A 178 -2.34 -0.97 18.35
C ARG A 178 -1.45 -0.53 19.51
N LYS A 179 -0.43 0.29 19.22
CA LYS A 179 0.41 0.90 20.26
C LYS A 179 -0.46 1.62 21.30
N ARG A 180 -0.20 1.37 22.59
CA ARG A 180 -0.97 1.91 23.72
C ARG A 180 -2.46 1.51 23.72
N SER A 181 -2.80 0.33 23.22
CA SER A 181 -4.16 -0.21 23.27
C SER A 181 -4.18 -1.59 23.92
N ASP A 182 -5.14 -1.80 24.80
CA ASP A 182 -5.38 -3.10 25.45
C ASP A 182 -6.24 -4.05 24.58
N VAL A 183 -6.46 -3.67 23.31
CA VAL A 183 -7.33 -4.39 22.38
C VAL A 183 -6.51 -5.02 21.28
N ILE A 184 -6.60 -6.34 21.15
CA ILE A 184 -6.05 -7.11 20.04
C ILE A 184 -7.15 -7.27 19.00
N THR A 185 -6.85 -6.90 17.76
CA THR A 185 -7.74 -7.09 16.61
C THR A 185 -7.29 -8.32 15.85
N ILE A 186 -8.22 -9.27 15.68
CA ILE A 186 -7.99 -10.51 14.92
C ILE A 186 -8.88 -10.44 13.70
N ALA A 187 -8.30 -10.59 12.51
CA ALA A 187 -9.02 -10.60 11.25
C ALA A 187 -8.56 -11.78 10.39
N PHE A 188 -9.52 -12.45 9.75
CA PHE A 188 -9.24 -13.56 8.86
C PHE A 188 -10.00 -13.38 7.56
N THR A 189 -9.31 -13.53 6.43
CA THR A 189 -9.88 -13.30 5.10
C THR A 189 -10.05 -14.62 4.35
N ALA A 190 -11.29 -14.96 3.99
CA ALA A 190 -11.61 -16.16 3.23
C ALA A 190 -12.54 -15.88 2.05
N THR A 191 -12.68 -16.83 1.13
CA THR A 191 -13.61 -16.74 -0.01
C THR A 191 -15.08 -16.93 0.42
N ASP A 192 -15.29 -17.54 1.57
CA ASP A 192 -16.62 -17.81 2.14
C ASP A 192 -16.77 -17.04 3.46
N PRO A 193 -17.83 -16.21 3.62
CA PRO A 193 -18.07 -15.48 4.87
C PRO A 193 -18.30 -16.41 6.07
N ALA A 194 -18.89 -17.60 5.87
CA ALA A 194 -19.11 -18.56 6.95
C ALA A 194 -17.79 -19.17 7.42
N LEU A 195 -16.93 -19.57 6.47
CA LEU A 195 -15.57 -20.06 6.78
C LEU A 195 -14.75 -18.98 7.52
N ALA A 196 -14.85 -17.72 7.09
CA ALA A 196 -14.12 -16.62 7.72
C ALA A 196 -14.52 -16.46 9.21
N GLN A 197 -15.83 -16.50 9.49
CA GLN A 197 -16.35 -16.38 10.84
C GLN A 197 -16.02 -17.62 11.70
N GLU A 198 -16.25 -18.81 11.16
CA GLU A 198 -16.02 -20.09 11.84
C GLU A 198 -14.55 -20.25 12.23
N THR A 199 -13.62 -19.81 11.38
CA THR A 199 -12.18 -19.84 11.65
C THR A 199 -11.82 -18.99 12.87
N ILE A 200 -12.28 -17.73 12.93
CA ILE A 200 -12.00 -16.85 14.08
C ILE A 200 -12.71 -17.35 15.34
N ALA A 201 -13.96 -17.82 15.23
CA ALA A 201 -14.70 -18.37 16.36
C ALA A 201 -13.99 -19.60 16.95
N THR A 202 -13.49 -20.48 16.08
CA THR A 202 -12.75 -21.68 16.49
C THR A 202 -11.39 -21.32 17.09
N LEU A 203 -10.66 -20.36 16.50
CA LEU A 203 -9.40 -19.87 17.03
C LEU A 203 -9.58 -19.27 18.43
N LEU A 204 -10.57 -18.41 18.64
CA LEU A 204 -10.86 -17.80 19.94
C LEU A 204 -11.20 -18.86 20.99
N ARG A 205 -12.04 -19.84 20.65
CA ARG A 205 -12.40 -20.94 21.55
C ARG A 205 -11.18 -21.76 21.98
N LEU A 206 -10.33 -22.15 21.03
CA LEU A 206 -9.12 -22.93 21.30
C LEU A 206 -8.08 -22.12 22.08
N TYR A 207 -7.97 -20.83 21.80
CA TYR A 207 -7.11 -19.92 22.54
C TYR A 207 -7.57 -19.74 23.98
N GLU A 208 -8.86 -19.52 24.23
CA GLU A 208 -9.42 -19.48 25.59
C GLU A 208 -9.10 -20.76 26.37
N GLU A 209 -9.26 -21.93 25.74
CA GLU A 209 -8.93 -23.23 26.34
C GLU A 209 -7.44 -23.39 26.65
N LYS A 210 -6.56 -23.07 25.70
CA LYS A 210 -5.09 -23.13 25.89
C LYS A 210 -4.63 -22.15 26.97
N ARG A 211 -5.23 -20.95 27.05
CA ARG A 211 -4.91 -19.95 28.07
C ARG A 211 -5.30 -20.40 29.47
N LEU A 212 -6.48 -21.02 29.62
CA LEU A 212 -6.90 -21.65 30.87
C LEU A 212 -5.94 -22.76 31.30
N GLN A 213 -5.37 -23.53 30.35
CA GLN A 213 -4.36 -24.55 30.67
C GLN A 213 -3.03 -23.91 31.13
N LEU A 214 -2.56 -22.88 30.42
CA LEU A 214 -1.27 -22.23 30.69
C LEU A 214 -1.27 -21.42 31.99
N HIS A 215 -2.37 -20.75 32.30
CA HIS A 215 -2.47 -19.83 33.45
C HIS A 215 -3.33 -20.38 34.59
N SER A 216 -3.66 -21.68 34.61
CA SER A 216 -4.48 -22.25 35.66
C SER A 216 -3.88 -22.00 37.06
N THR A 217 -4.66 -21.35 37.91
CA THR A 217 -4.36 -21.07 39.33
C THR A 217 -4.17 -22.34 40.17
N GLN A 218 -4.33 -23.53 39.57
CA GLN A 218 -4.26 -24.83 40.23
C GLN A 218 -2.86 -25.14 40.79
N SER A 219 -1.80 -24.73 40.09
CA SER A 219 -0.41 -24.92 40.54
C SER A 219 -0.06 -24.06 41.76
N ALA A 220 -0.51 -22.80 41.77
CA ALA A 220 -0.29 -21.88 42.90
C ALA A 220 -1.04 -22.34 44.16
N ARG A 221 -2.31 -22.75 44.03
CA ARG A 221 -3.08 -23.28 45.17
C ARG A 221 -2.42 -24.51 45.79
N LYS A 222 -1.95 -25.45 44.98
CA LYS A 222 -1.27 -26.66 45.47
C LYS A 222 -0.02 -26.29 46.28
N PHE A 223 0.79 -25.36 45.76
CA PHE A 223 1.95 -24.84 46.47
C PHE A 223 1.59 -24.22 47.83
N PHE A 224 0.61 -23.30 47.87
CA PHE A 224 0.18 -22.67 49.12
C PHE A 224 -0.43 -23.68 50.12
N LEU A 225 -1.16 -24.68 49.64
CA LEU A 225 -1.69 -25.76 50.46
C LEU A 225 -0.57 -26.60 51.11
N GLU A 226 0.44 -26.99 50.33
CA GLU A 226 1.59 -27.74 50.86
C GLU A 226 2.41 -26.91 51.87
N GLN A 227 2.65 -25.64 51.57
CA GLN A 227 3.39 -24.73 52.45
C GLN A 227 2.63 -24.42 53.75
N THR A 228 1.32 -24.16 53.68
CA THR A 228 0.49 -23.95 54.89
C THR A 228 0.46 -25.19 55.77
N ALA A 229 0.32 -26.39 55.19
CA ALA A 229 0.37 -27.65 55.94
C ALA A 229 1.72 -27.87 56.63
N SER A 230 2.83 -27.58 55.94
CA SER A 230 4.18 -27.68 56.50
C SER A 230 4.40 -26.67 57.65
N LEU A 231 4.01 -25.41 57.45
CA LEU A 231 4.14 -24.36 58.47
C LEU A 231 3.27 -24.64 59.70
N LEU A 232 2.06 -25.18 59.51
CA LEU A 232 1.19 -25.58 60.61
C LEU A 232 1.83 -26.69 61.45
N LYS A 233 2.47 -27.67 60.80
CA LYS A 233 3.18 -28.75 61.48
C LYS A 233 4.36 -28.20 62.29
N GLU A 234 5.22 -27.38 61.68
CA GLU A 234 6.35 -26.75 62.39
C GLU A 234 5.89 -25.88 63.56
N LEU A 235 4.80 -25.13 63.40
CA LEU A 235 4.23 -24.31 64.46
C LEU A 235 3.73 -25.18 65.62
N THR A 236 3.03 -26.27 65.31
CA THR A 236 2.52 -27.22 66.32
C THR A 236 3.67 -27.90 67.07
N ASP A 237 4.73 -28.29 66.36
CA ASP A 237 5.93 -28.88 66.95
C ASP A 237 6.59 -27.90 67.93
N VAL A 238 6.78 -26.63 67.54
CA VAL A 238 7.34 -25.58 68.41
C VAL A 238 6.43 -25.28 69.60
N GLU A 239 5.11 -25.20 69.40
CA GLU A 239 4.18 -24.98 70.50
C GLU A 239 4.18 -26.15 71.50
N SER A 240 4.28 -27.39 71.01
CA SER A 240 4.37 -28.58 71.86
C SER A 240 5.68 -28.60 72.67
N GLU A 241 6.79 -28.14 72.09
CA GLU A 241 8.07 -28.02 72.76
C GLU A 241 8.03 -26.97 73.88
N ILE A 242 7.43 -25.80 73.60
CA ILE A 242 7.20 -24.76 74.62
C ILE A 242 6.38 -25.33 75.77
N ARG A 243 5.26 -26.02 75.48
CA ARG A 243 4.42 -26.64 76.50
C ARG A 243 5.16 -27.71 77.30
N ARG A 244 6.02 -28.51 76.65
CA ARG A 244 6.84 -29.52 77.33
C ARG A 244 7.80 -28.87 78.33
N GLN A 245 8.54 -27.84 77.91
CA GLN A 245 9.48 -27.12 78.78
C GLN A 245 8.77 -26.40 79.94
N LEU A 246 7.58 -25.82 79.68
CA LEU A 246 6.77 -25.20 80.73
C LEU A 246 6.22 -26.23 81.74
N ASN A 247 5.76 -27.39 81.26
CA ASN A 247 5.30 -28.49 82.11
C ASN A 247 6.43 -29.09 82.97
N GLU A 248 7.64 -29.24 82.44
CA GLU A 248 8.83 -29.68 83.20
C GLU A 248 9.16 -28.74 84.36
N LEU A 249 8.87 -27.45 84.19
CA LEU A 249 9.04 -26.42 85.22
C LEU A 249 7.83 -26.30 86.15
N GLY A 250 6.71 -26.96 85.85
CA GLY A 250 5.47 -26.91 86.64
C GLY A 250 4.72 -25.59 86.53
N VAL A 251 4.94 -24.82 85.45
CA VAL A 251 4.38 -23.47 85.28
C VAL A 251 3.61 -23.37 83.96
N VAL A 252 2.53 -22.59 83.92
CA VAL A 252 1.71 -22.36 82.71
C VAL A 252 2.33 -21.31 81.77
N SER A 253 3.02 -20.30 82.31
CA SER A 253 3.80 -19.33 81.54
C SER A 253 5.02 -18.88 82.33
N LEU A 254 6.12 -18.56 81.65
CA LEU A 254 7.36 -18.12 82.30
C LEU A 254 7.12 -16.88 83.19
N ASP A 255 6.41 -15.88 82.66
CA ASP A 255 6.12 -14.64 83.38
C ASP A 255 5.31 -14.88 84.67
N SER A 256 4.30 -15.76 84.61
CA SER A 256 3.48 -16.06 85.79
C SER A 256 4.26 -16.82 86.85
N GLY A 257 5.14 -17.76 86.43
CA GLY A 257 6.02 -18.49 87.34
C GLY A 257 7.02 -17.58 88.04
N MET A 258 7.73 -16.76 87.26
CA MET A 258 8.72 -15.81 87.80
C MET A 258 8.05 -14.83 88.76
N SER A 259 6.95 -14.18 88.36
CA SER A 259 6.24 -13.23 89.21
C SER A 259 5.72 -13.87 90.51
N SER A 260 5.24 -15.12 90.45
CA SER A 260 4.77 -15.84 91.65
C SER A 260 5.92 -16.17 92.62
N LEU A 261 7.09 -16.56 92.11
CA LEU A 261 8.27 -16.86 92.93
C LEU A 261 8.91 -15.59 93.48
N GLU A 262 8.98 -14.51 92.70
CA GLU A 262 9.44 -13.20 93.15
C GLU A 262 8.55 -12.67 94.29
N THR A 263 7.24 -12.74 94.12
CA THR A 263 6.27 -12.32 95.15
C THR A 263 6.45 -13.15 96.43
N ARG A 264 6.60 -14.48 96.29
CA ARG A 264 6.87 -15.38 97.43
C ARG A 264 8.20 -15.06 98.10
N LEU A 265 9.25 -14.80 97.33
CA LEU A 265 10.57 -14.44 97.84
C LEU A 265 10.51 -13.13 98.64
N SER A 266 9.86 -12.09 98.10
CA SER A 266 9.67 -10.83 98.80
C SER A 266 8.87 -11.02 100.10
N ALA A 267 7.80 -11.81 100.08
CA ALA A 267 7.02 -12.12 101.28
C ALA A 267 7.86 -12.84 102.36
N LEU A 268 8.63 -13.86 101.98
CA LEU A 268 9.53 -14.57 102.90
C LEU A 268 10.64 -13.68 103.44
N GLN A 269 11.19 -12.77 102.62
CA GLN A 269 12.19 -11.79 103.07
C GLN A 269 11.61 -10.83 104.10
N VAL A 270 10.39 -10.32 103.87
CA VAL A 270 9.69 -9.46 104.83
C VAL A 270 9.42 -10.21 106.13
N GLN A 271 8.90 -11.45 106.05
CA GLN A 271 8.66 -12.29 107.23
C GLN A 271 9.95 -12.57 108.01
N LYS A 272 11.05 -12.85 107.32
CA LYS A 272 12.35 -13.04 107.96
C LYS A 272 12.81 -11.77 108.69
N LEU A 273 12.66 -10.59 108.08
CA LEU A 273 13.02 -9.32 108.71
C LEU A 273 12.18 -9.04 109.97
N THR A 274 10.88 -9.38 109.96
CA THR A 274 10.04 -9.21 111.15
C THR A 274 10.48 -10.14 112.29
N VAL A 275 10.79 -11.41 112.00
CA VAL A 275 11.28 -12.36 113.02
C VAL A 275 12.70 -11.99 113.49
N GLU A 276 13.56 -11.47 112.61
CA GLU A 276 14.89 -10.94 113.00
C GLU A 276 14.75 -9.74 113.95
N ALA A 277 13.77 -8.86 113.74
CA ALA A 277 13.48 -7.76 114.66
C ALA A 277 12.96 -8.27 116.02
N GLU A 278 12.10 -9.29 116.04
CA GLU A 278 11.64 -9.94 117.27
C GLU A 278 12.78 -10.62 118.03
N TRP A 279 13.65 -11.33 117.30
CA TRP A 279 14.85 -11.96 117.85
C TRP A 279 15.77 -10.90 118.47
N ALA A 280 16.00 -9.77 117.78
CA ALA A 280 16.82 -8.68 118.28
C ALA A 280 16.20 -8.02 119.52
N ALA A 281 14.87 -7.86 119.55
CA ALA A 281 14.16 -7.33 120.70
C ALA A 281 14.21 -8.27 121.91
N ALA A 282 14.04 -9.59 121.69
CA ALA A 282 14.19 -10.60 122.73
C ALA A 282 15.64 -10.63 123.26
N GLN A 283 16.64 -10.51 122.37
CA GLN A 283 18.04 -10.42 122.77
C GLN A 283 18.32 -9.18 123.63
N ALA A 284 17.83 -8.01 123.24
CA ALA A 284 17.98 -6.79 124.04
C ALA A 284 17.28 -6.89 125.42
N ARG A 285 16.13 -7.58 125.49
CA ARG A 285 15.45 -7.87 126.76
C ARG A 285 16.26 -8.85 127.62
N ILE A 286 16.83 -9.90 127.04
CA ILE A 286 17.75 -10.82 127.73
C ILE A 286 18.95 -10.05 128.27
N ASP A 287 19.59 -9.20 127.47
CA ASP A 287 20.78 -8.44 127.88
C ASP A 287 20.46 -7.51 129.07
N SER A 288 19.34 -6.77 129.01
CA SER A 288 18.89 -5.91 130.12
C SER A 288 18.45 -6.69 131.37
N LEU A 289 17.73 -7.80 131.22
CA LEU A 289 17.39 -8.70 132.33
C LEU A 289 18.64 -9.31 132.96
N THR A 290 19.65 -9.66 132.15
CA THR A 290 20.94 -10.18 132.62
C THR A 290 21.69 -9.11 133.41
N GLU A 291 21.75 -7.88 132.95
CA GLU A 291 22.31 -6.75 133.72
C GLU A 291 21.59 -6.55 135.06
N MET A 292 20.25 -6.63 135.09
CA MET A 292 19.48 -6.55 136.35
C MET A 292 19.73 -7.73 137.29
N VAL A 293 19.88 -8.95 136.78
CA VAL A 293 20.29 -10.13 137.56
C VAL A 293 21.69 -9.91 138.16
N MET A 294 22.63 -9.38 137.38
CA MET A 294 23.99 -9.09 137.85
C MET A 294 23.98 -7.95 138.89
N ALA A 295 23.20 -6.89 138.69
CA ALA A 295 23.07 -5.79 139.64
C ALA A 295 22.40 -6.20 140.97
N SER A 296 21.38 -7.05 140.91
CA SER A 296 20.70 -7.57 142.11
C SER A 296 21.56 -8.54 142.93
N GLN A 297 22.49 -9.26 142.30
CA GLN A 297 23.50 -10.08 143.02
C GLN A 297 24.56 -9.23 143.74
N HIS A 298 24.91 -8.05 143.21
CA HIS A 298 25.91 -7.16 143.83
C HIS A 298 25.34 -6.26 144.96
N SER A 299 24.01 -6.12 145.09
CA SER A 299 23.33 -5.35 146.15
C SER A 299 23.24 -6.09 147.51
N GLY A 300 23.83 -7.29 147.63
CA GLY A 300 23.77 -8.15 148.82
C GLY A 300 24.65 -7.74 150.02
N ASN A 301 25.31 -6.58 150.02
CA ASN A 301 26.29 -6.19 151.05
C ASN A 301 25.91 -4.98 151.93
N ALA A 302 24.62 -4.76 152.22
CA ALA A 302 24.18 -3.85 153.30
C ALA A 302 23.06 -4.49 154.15
N PRO A 303 23.11 -4.44 155.51
CA PRO A 303 22.22 -5.24 156.34
C PRO A 303 20.89 -4.54 156.65
N ALA A 304 19.82 -5.35 156.61
CA ALA A 304 18.61 -5.28 157.40
C ALA A 304 17.71 -4.02 157.29
N LYS A 305 16.62 -4.14 156.52
CA LYS A 305 15.21 -4.12 156.97
C LYS A 305 14.29 -4.04 155.73
N SER A 306 13.22 -4.84 155.75
CA SER A 306 12.05 -4.89 154.83
C SER A 306 12.01 -6.13 153.92
N GLY A 307 11.20 -7.11 154.31
CA GLY A 307 10.95 -8.39 153.62
C GLY A 307 10.07 -8.29 152.38
N LEU A 308 10.41 -7.41 151.44
CA LEU A 308 9.66 -7.20 150.19
C LEU A 308 10.43 -7.55 148.90
N VAL A 309 11.72 -7.93 148.95
CA VAL A 309 12.59 -8.03 147.74
C VAL A 309 12.95 -9.49 147.33
N ARG A 310 12.57 -10.52 148.10
CA ARG A 310 12.93 -11.93 147.78
C ARG A 310 12.04 -12.58 146.70
N GLY A 311 10.92 -11.95 146.33
CA GLY A 311 10.07 -12.35 145.19
C GLY A 311 10.71 -12.00 143.85
N ASP A 312 11.25 -10.79 143.75
CA ASP A 312 11.73 -10.20 142.49
C ASP A 312 12.80 -11.02 141.76
N TYR A 313 13.75 -11.65 142.47
CA TYR A 313 14.85 -12.39 141.80
C TYR A 313 14.39 -13.67 141.08
N LYS A 314 13.48 -14.46 141.69
CA LYS A 314 12.95 -15.68 141.05
C LYS A 314 12.07 -15.33 139.85
N ASP A 315 11.35 -14.24 139.94
CA ASP A 315 10.48 -13.73 138.88
C ASP A 315 11.31 -13.20 137.70
N ILE A 316 12.42 -12.50 137.96
CA ILE A 316 13.38 -12.09 136.92
C ILE A 316 14.04 -13.31 136.23
N GLN A 317 14.40 -14.37 136.98
CA GLN A 317 14.94 -15.60 136.38
C GLN A 317 13.91 -16.35 135.52
N ALA A 318 12.64 -16.35 135.92
CA ALA A 318 11.56 -16.91 135.11
C ALA A 318 11.34 -16.10 133.82
N ALA A 319 11.38 -14.76 133.91
CA ALA A 319 11.30 -13.87 132.77
C ALA A 319 12.51 -14.03 131.81
N LEU A 320 13.72 -14.21 132.34
CA LEU A 320 14.92 -14.46 131.55
C LEU A 320 14.79 -15.77 130.76
N ARG A 321 14.39 -16.87 131.41
CA ARG A 321 14.17 -18.16 130.72
C ARG A 321 13.08 -18.07 129.66
N LEU A 322 12.01 -17.33 129.93
CA LEU A 322 10.96 -17.08 128.95
C LEU A 322 11.53 -16.37 127.72
N GLU A 323 12.29 -15.29 127.91
CA GLU A 323 12.90 -14.58 126.77
C GLU A 323 14.01 -15.40 126.07
N GLU A 324 14.75 -16.25 126.78
CA GLU A 324 15.67 -17.21 126.16
C GLU A 324 14.92 -18.20 125.25
N THR A 325 13.75 -18.67 125.68
CA THR A 325 12.90 -19.53 124.84
C THR A 325 12.30 -18.79 123.65
N THR A 326 11.90 -17.52 123.79
CA THR A 326 11.40 -16.70 122.66
C THR A 326 12.51 -16.43 121.65
N ARG A 327 13.73 -16.10 122.12
CA ARG A 327 14.91 -15.94 121.25
C ARG A 327 15.26 -17.25 120.53
N ALA A 328 15.27 -18.38 121.24
CA ALA A 328 15.56 -19.68 120.63
C ALA A 328 14.50 -20.09 119.59
N ALA A 329 13.22 -19.82 119.87
CA ALA A 329 12.13 -20.04 118.93
C ALA A 329 12.27 -19.16 117.68
N ALA A 330 12.52 -17.86 117.85
CA ALA A 330 12.74 -16.94 116.75
C ALA A 330 14.00 -17.31 115.93
N ALA A 331 15.06 -17.79 116.57
CA ALA A 331 16.27 -18.27 115.88
C ALA A 331 15.98 -19.50 115.00
N ALA A 332 15.19 -20.44 115.49
CA ALA A 332 14.77 -21.62 114.73
C ALA A 332 13.89 -21.21 113.53
N GLU A 333 12.98 -20.26 113.70
CA GLU A 333 12.14 -19.75 112.61
C GLU A 333 12.96 -18.97 111.56
N ILE A 334 13.96 -18.19 111.96
CA ILE A 334 14.89 -17.55 111.01
C ILE A 334 15.63 -18.61 110.17
N GLN A 335 16.00 -19.75 110.77
CA GLN A 335 16.67 -20.83 110.04
C GLN A 335 15.74 -21.50 109.03
N THR A 336 14.47 -21.73 109.38
CA THR A 336 13.49 -22.31 108.43
C THR A 336 13.19 -21.32 107.30
N LEU A 337 13.01 -20.04 107.59
CA LEU A 337 12.80 -19.00 106.58
C LEU A 337 14.01 -18.85 105.65
N LYS A 338 15.24 -18.95 106.16
CA LYS A 338 16.45 -18.98 105.32
C LYS A 338 16.46 -20.14 104.34
N LEU A 339 16.07 -21.35 104.79
CA LEU A 339 15.97 -22.52 103.91
C LEU A 339 14.90 -22.31 102.83
N GLN A 340 13.74 -21.77 103.18
CA GLN A 340 12.68 -21.47 102.22
C GLN A 340 13.07 -20.39 101.21
N ILE A 341 13.81 -19.36 101.65
CA ILE A 341 14.37 -18.32 100.76
C ILE A 341 15.36 -18.93 99.78
N ASP A 342 16.32 -19.75 100.26
CA ASP A 342 17.31 -20.41 99.41
C ASP A 342 16.66 -21.37 98.40
N GLU A 343 15.65 -22.13 98.83
CA GLU A 343 14.86 -22.99 97.94
C GLU A 343 14.13 -22.18 96.86
N THR A 344 13.49 -21.07 97.25
CA THR A 344 12.77 -20.18 96.33
C THR A 344 13.74 -19.51 95.34
N GLN A 345 14.93 -19.08 95.80
CA GLN A 345 15.98 -18.54 94.94
C GLN A 345 16.52 -19.58 93.95
N LYS A 346 16.72 -20.83 94.38
CA LYS A 346 17.13 -21.93 93.49
C LYS A 346 16.08 -22.23 92.43
N MET A 347 14.80 -22.19 92.78
CA MET A 347 13.71 -22.33 91.80
C MET A 347 13.69 -21.17 90.79
N LEU A 348 13.89 -19.94 91.26
CA LEU A 348 13.97 -18.75 90.41
C LEU A 348 15.16 -18.81 89.44
N PHE A 349 16.32 -19.29 89.91
CA PHE A 349 17.48 -19.51 89.04
C PHE A 349 17.22 -20.56 87.95
N ARG A 350 16.54 -21.67 88.28
CA ARG A 350 16.17 -22.70 87.28
C ARG A 350 15.20 -22.16 86.22
N LEU A 351 14.25 -21.28 86.60
CA LEU A 351 13.38 -20.61 85.65
C LEU A 351 14.15 -19.63 84.76
N ASN A 352 15.06 -18.85 85.35
CA ASN A 352 15.88 -17.87 84.63
C ASN A 352 16.83 -18.53 83.62
N ASP A 353 17.43 -19.68 83.96
CA ASP A 353 18.29 -20.46 83.04
C ASP A 353 17.52 -20.94 81.78
N ARG A 354 16.22 -21.20 81.91
CA ARG A 354 15.36 -21.65 80.80
C ARG A 354 14.70 -20.52 80.02
N GLU A 355 14.80 -19.28 80.47
CA GLU A 355 14.23 -18.10 79.82
C GLU A 355 14.74 -17.92 78.38
N ALA A 356 16.05 -18.03 78.16
CA ALA A 356 16.65 -17.81 76.85
C ALA A 356 16.13 -18.80 75.79
N SER A 357 15.97 -20.08 76.17
CA SER A 357 15.41 -21.13 75.32
C SER A 357 13.94 -20.87 75.00
N LEU A 358 13.13 -20.58 76.01
CA LEU A 358 11.71 -20.30 75.84
C LEU A 358 11.45 -19.02 75.03
N SER A 359 12.32 -18.02 75.19
CA SER A 359 12.29 -16.78 74.40
C SER A 359 12.63 -17.02 72.93
N ASP A 360 13.64 -17.85 72.61
CA ASP A 360 13.95 -18.22 71.23
C ASP A 360 12.82 -19.01 70.57
N LEU A 361 12.26 -19.99 71.28
CA LEU A 361 11.08 -20.73 70.82
C LEU A 361 9.88 -19.80 70.63
N GLY A 362 9.70 -18.80 71.50
CA GLY A 362 8.67 -17.76 71.39
C GLY A 362 8.84 -16.91 70.12
N ARG A 363 10.05 -16.42 69.84
CA ARG A 363 10.37 -15.69 68.60
C ARG A 363 10.14 -16.56 67.37
N ARG A 364 10.52 -17.84 67.42
CA ARG A 364 10.30 -18.79 66.32
C ARG A 364 8.81 -19.04 66.09
N ARG A 365 8.03 -19.21 67.15
CA ARG A 365 6.56 -19.33 67.08
C ARG A 365 5.94 -18.11 66.40
N GLU A 366 6.35 -16.90 66.78
CA GLU A 366 5.84 -15.66 66.16
C GLU A 366 6.16 -15.56 64.68
N LEU A 367 7.41 -15.87 64.30
CA LEU A 367 7.83 -15.88 62.91
C LEU A 367 7.06 -16.92 62.08
N LEU A 368 6.90 -18.13 62.60
CA LEU A 368 6.11 -19.19 61.94
C LEU A 368 4.63 -18.81 61.84
N THR A 369 4.07 -18.19 62.88
CA THR A 369 2.68 -17.69 62.87
C THR A 369 2.49 -16.60 61.82
N ALA A 370 3.43 -15.65 61.72
CA ALA A 370 3.39 -14.59 60.72
C ALA A 370 3.50 -15.15 59.30
N LYS A 371 4.38 -16.14 59.07
CA LYS A 371 4.46 -16.86 57.80
C LYS A 371 3.16 -17.59 57.52
N TYR A 372 2.67 -18.41 58.44
CA TYR A 372 1.43 -19.17 58.29
C TYR A 372 0.26 -18.27 57.91
N ARG A 373 0.04 -17.15 58.61
CA ARG A 373 -1.04 -16.19 58.29
C ARG A 373 -0.94 -15.67 56.86
N ARG A 374 0.24 -15.21 56.42
CA ARG A 374 0.43 -14.73 55.04
C ARG A 374 0.10 -15.78 53.99
N TYR A 375 0.53 -17.02 54.21
CA TYR A 375 0.26 -18.12 53.28
C TYR A 375 -1.21 -18.57 53.33
N ALA A 376 -1.86 -18.54 54.50
CA ALA A 376 -3.28 -18.84 54.66
C ALA A 376 -4.16 -17.77 54.00
N ASP A 377 -3.83 -16.49 54.16
CA ASP A 377 -4.51 -15.37 53.49
C ASP A 377 -4.37 -15.50 51.97
N SER A 378 -3.16 -15.81 51.49
CA SER A 378 -2.91 -16.05 50.06
C SER A 378 -3.68 -17.27 49.56
N LEU A 379 -3.78 -18.35 50.35
CA LEU A 379 -4.56 -19.53 50.00
C LEU A 379 -6.05 -19.20 49.85
N GLU A 380 -6.63 -18.42 50.77
CA GLU A 380 -8.02 -17.96 50.66
C GLU A 380 -8.22 -17.01 49.47
N GLN A 381 -7.25 -16.13 49.18
CA GLN A 381 -7.28 -15.33 47.96
C GLN A 381 -7.28 -16.21 46.70
N THR A 382 -6.39 -17.22 46.59
CA THR A 382 -6.40 -18.15 45.45
C THR A 382 -7.70 -18.95 45.36
N ARG A 383 -8.34 -19.24 46.49
CA ARG A 383 -9.65 -19.91 46.51
C ARG A 383 -10.73 -19.00 45.95
N ILE A 384 -10.77 -17.73 46.35
CA ILE A 384 -11.69 -16.73 45.81
C ILE A 384 -11.45 -16.56 44.31
N ASP A 385 -10.19 -16.43 43.88
CA ASP A 385 -9.84 -16.31 42.47
C ASP A 385 -10.26 -17.54 41.67
N GLN A 386 -10.10 -18.76 42.20
CA GLN A 386 -10.60 -19.97 41.53
C GLN A 386 -12.13 -20.02 41.41
N ILE A 387 -12.86 -19.48 42.40
CA ILE A 387 -14.32 -19.39 42.33
C ILE A 387 -14.70 -18.39 41.23
N LEU A 388 -14.03 -17.24 41.17
CA LEU A 388 -14.24 -16.23 40.12
C LEU A 388 -13.84 -16.74 38.72
N GLU A 389 -12.76 -17.51 38.63
CA GLU A 389 -12.29 -18.17 37.39
C GLU A 389 -13.31 -19.21 36.90
N LYS A 390 -13.89 -20.00 37.82
CA LYS A 390 -15.00 -20.93 37.53
C LYS A 390 -16.28 -20.22 37.09
N GLU A 391 -16.50 -18.97 37.50
CA GLU A 391 -17.59 -18.12 37.02
C GLU A 391 -17.32 -17.47 35.63
N LYS A 392 -16.26 -17.90 34.92
CA LYS A 392 -15.94 -17.53 33.51
C LYS A 392 -15.64 -16.05 33.27
N PHE A 393 -15.14 -15.31 34.24
CA PHE A 393 -14.51 -14.02 33.96
C PHE A 393 -13.06 -14.25 33.51
N SER A 394 -12.89 -14.66 32.24
CA SER A 394 -11.57 -14.61 31.58
C SER A 394 -11.10 -13.16 31.56
N ASN A 395 -9.82 -12.93 31.89
CA ASN A 395 -9.17 -11.62 31.74
C ASN A 395 -9.14 -11.14 30.27
N ILE A 396 -9.63 -11.96 29.35
CA ILE A 396 -9.87 -11.60 27.97
C ILE A 396 -11.37 -11.49 27.76
N LYS A 397 -11.84 -10.25 27.56
CA LYS A 397 -13.24 -10.00 27.21
C LYS A 397 -13.35 -9.84 25.70
N ILE A 398 -14.16 -10.69 25.06
CA ILE A 398 -14.54 -10.49 23.67
C ILE A 398 -15.39 -9.22 23.60
N VAL A 399 -14.80 -8.13 23.11
CA VAL A 399 -15.47 -6.83 22.92
C VAL A 399 -16.37 -6.88 21.69
N GLN A 400 -15.91 -7.58 20.66
CA GLN A 400 -16.63 -7.78 19.42
C GLN A 400 -16.48 -9.24 18.98
N ALA A 401 -17.59 -9.97 18.96
CA ALA A 401 -17.65 -11.34 18.46
C ALA A 401 -17.33 -11.39 16.95
N PRO A 402 -16.90 -12.55 16.41
CA PRO A 402 -16.58 -12.72 15.00
C PRO A 402 -17.73 -12.24 14.10
N THR A 403 -17.47 -11.19 13.33
CA THR A 403 -18.47 -10.55 12.47
C THR A 403 -18.73 -11.42 11.24
N GLN A 404 -19.99 -11.52 10.77
CA GLN A 404 -20.29 -12.04 9.43
C GLN A 404 -20.16 -10.90 8.41
N PRO A 405 -19.09 -10.86 7.60
CA PRO A 405 -18.93 -9.80 6.62
C PRO A 405 -20.01 -9.89 5.53
N MET A 406 -20.97 -8.96 5.54
CA MET A 406 -22.02 -8.85 4.52
C MET A 406 -21.52 -8.21 3.21
N GLN A 407 -20.32 -7.61 3.20
CA GLN A 407 -19.77 -6.92 2.03
C GLN A 407 -18.32 -7.32 1.78
N SER A 408 -18.04 -7.90 0.59
CA SER A 408 -16.67 -8.13 0.10
C SER A 408 -15.98 -6.78 -0.12
N ASN A 409 -14.70 -6.64 0.23
CA ASN A 409 -13.98 -5.36 0.14
C ASN A 409 -13.95 -4.80 -1.31
N PRO A 410 -14.85 -3.87 -1.69
CA PRO A 410 -15.03 -3.49 -3.10
C PRO A 410 -14.08 -2.36 -3.50
N SER A 411 -13.46 -1.70 -2.51
CA SER A 411 -12.56 -0.56 -2.69
C SER A 411 -11.33 -0.93 -3.51
N GLN A 412 -10.74 -2.11 -3.27
CA GLN A 412 -9.57 -2.57 -4.02
C GLN A 412 -9.90 -2.92 -5.48
N LYS A 413 -11.11 -3.45 -5.74
CA LYS A 413 -11.57 -3.74 -7.10
C LYS A 413 -11.75 -2.44 -7.91
N ARG A 414 -12.36 -1.42 -7.30
CA ARG A 414 -12.53 -0.09 -7.90
C ARG A 414 -11.19 0.62 -8.13
N LEU A 415 -10.28 0.57 -7.16
CA LEU A 415 -8.95 1.19 -7.27
C LEU A 415 -8.12 0.55 -8.41
N LYS A 416 -8.10 -0.78 -8.50
CA LYS A 416 -7.41 -1.48 -9.60
C LYS A 416 -7.98 -1.11 -10.97
N LEU A 417 -9.30 -0.96 -11.09
CA LEU A 417 -9.96 -0.55 -12.32
C LEU A 417 -9.62 0.91 -12.70
N MET A 418 -9.62 1.82 -11.73
CA MET A 418 -9.21 3.21 -11.94
C MET A 418 -7.76 3.31 -12.39
N LEU A 419 -6.84 2.60 -11.70
CA LEU A 419 -5.43 2.61 -12.05
C LEU A 419 -5.18 2.05 -13.45
N ALA A 420 -5.87 0.97 -13.83
CA ALA A 420 -5.79 0.42 -15.18
C ALA A 420 -6.38 1.37 -16.24
N GLY A 421 -7.45 2.09 -15.92
CA GLY A 421 -8.01 3.13 -16.80
C GLY A 421 -6.99 4.24 -17.08
N PHE A 422 -6.33 4.75 -16.05
CA PHE A 422 -5.25 5.74 -16.21
C PHE A 422 -4.07 5.17 -17.00
N MET A 423 -3.60 3.97 -16.65
CA MET A 423 -2.45 3.36 -17.33
C MET A 423 -2.75 3.04 -18.80
N GLY A 424 -3.98 2.62 -19.12
CA GLY A 424 -4.45 2.45 -20.49
C GLY A 424 -4.50 3.76 -21.27
N LEU A 425 -5.04 4.83 -20.68
CA LEU A 425 -5.15 6.11 -21.36
C LEU A 425 -3.77 6.74 -21.63
N PHE A 426 -2.94 6.85 -20.60
CA PHE A 426 -1.61 7.44 -20.71
C PHE A 426 -0.66 6.58 -21.55
N GLY A 427 -0.72 5.25 -21.41
CA GLY A 427 0.06 4.34 -22.24
C GLY A 427 -0.32 4.42 -23.72
N GLY A 428 -1.62 4.51 -24.03
CA GLY A 428 -2.09 4.69 -25.40
C GLY A 428 -1.64 6.02 -26.00
N MET A 429 -1.72 7.10 -25.22
CA MET A 429 -1.26 8.43 -25.62
C MET A 429 0.25 8.49 -25.86
N ALA A 430 1.05 7.89 -24.96
CA ALA A 430 2.49 7.78 -25.15
C ALA A 430 2.84 6.98 -26.41
N MET A 431 2.15 5.86 -26.65
CA MET A 431 2.35 5.04 -27.85
C MET A 431 2.01 5.80 -29.13
N ALA A 432 0.93 6.60 -29.13
CA ALA A 432 0.59 7.48 -30.26
C ALA A 432 1.71 8.48 -30.55
N MET A 433 2.24 9.16 -29.53
CA MET A 433 3.36 10.09 -29.69
C MET A 433 4.65 9.42 -30.16
N SER A 434 4.95 8.21 -29.67
CA SER A 434 6.13 7.47 -30.11
C SER A 434 6.06 7.12 -31.60
N LEU A 435 4.90 6.68 -32.07
CA LEU A 435 4.67 6.41 -33.50
C LEU A 435 4.79 7.68 -34.35
N GLU A 436 4.34 8.83 -33.82
CA GLU A 436 4.48 10.14 -34.44
C GLU A 436 5.95 10.46 -34.73
N ARG A 437 6.81 10.34 -33.70
CA ARG A 437 8.24 10.70 -33.76
C ARG A 437 9.06 9.78 -34.67
N ILE A 438 8.72 8.49 -34.71
CA ILE A 438 9.46 7.50 -35.50
C ILE A 438 9.14 7.60 -37.01
N SER A 439 7.93 8.04 -37.36
CA SER A 439 7.44 7.99 -38.75
C SER A 439 8.24 8.82 -39.76
N GLY A 440 8.88 9.92 -39.33
CA GLY A 440 9.70 10.78 -40.19
C GLY A 440 8.97 11.43 -41.39
N LYS A 441 7.63 11.50 -41.36
CA LYS A 441 6.82 12.04 -42.47
C LYS A 441 6.60 13.55 -42.35
N ILE A 442 6.50 14.24 -43.48
CA ILE A 442 6.18 15.69 -43.53
C ILE A 442 4.68 15.88 -43.41
N ARG A 443 4.24 16.70 -42.46
CA ARG A 443 2.82 16.94 -42.15
C ARG A 443 2.39 18.40 -42.33
N ARG A 444 3.32 19.33 -42.09
CA ARG A 444 3.08 20.78 -42.16
C ARG A 444 4.11 21.44 -43.06
N LEU A 445 3.78 22.63 -43.57
CA LEU A 445 4.72 23.42 -44.38
C LEU A 445 5.92 23.85 -43.53
N ASP A 446 5.67 24.25 -42.28
CA ASP A 446 6.70 24.72 -41.36
C ASP A 446 7.77 23.64 -41.09
N GLU A 447 7.36 22.37 -40.97
CA GLU A 447 8.28 21.23 -40.81
C GLU A 447 9.22 21.09 -42.01
N ALA A 448 8.70 21.33 -43.22
CA ALA A 448 9.49 21.23 -44.44
C ALA A 448 10.39 22.46 -44.65
N GLU A 449 9.93 23.65 -44.25
CA GLU A 449 10.74 24.86 -44.25
C GLU A 449 11.91 24.75 -43.26
N GLN A 450 11.63 24.43 -41.99
CA GLN A 450 12.65 24.35 -40.95
C GLN A 450 13.66 23.22 -41.20
N ARG A 451 13.18 22.03 -41.62
CA ARG A 451 14.03 20.85 -41.75
C ARG A 451 14.77 20.76 -43.07
N LEU A 452 14.19 21.26 -44.15
CA LEU A 452 14.72 21.11 -45.51
C LEU A 452 15.12 22.44 -46.13
N GLN A 453 14.89 23.58 -45.47
CA GLN A 453 15.17 24.93 -45.99
C GLN A 453 14.54 25.13 -47.37
N LEU A 454 13.29 24.70 -47.53
CA LEU A 454 12.50 24.86 -48.75
C LEU A 454 11.47 25.96 -48.56
N VAL A 455 11.24 26.77 -49.59
CA VAL A 455 10.25 27.84 -49.54
C VAL A 455 8.84 27.24 -49.54
N PRO A 456 8.03 27.46 -48.49
CA PRO A 456 6.66 26.94 -48.45
C PRO A 456 5.75 27.80 -49.33
N LEU A 457 5.23 27.28 -50.45
CA LEU A 457 4.40 28.05 -51.38
C LEU A 457 2.92 28.03 -51.01
N ALA A 458 2.34 26.84 -50.83
CA ALA A 458 0.93 26.66 -50.50
C ALA A 458 0.64 25.32 -49.82
N ALA A 459 -0.43 25.28 -49.02
CA ALA A 459 -0.98 24.09 -48.39
C ALA A 459 -2.38 23.84 -48.94
N ILE A 460 -2.59 22.69 -49.57
CA ILE A 460 -3.87 22.33 -50.19
C ILE A 460 -4.55 21.25 -49.32
N PRO A 461 -5.74 21.53 -48.77
CA PRO A 461 -6.45 20.57 -47.93
C PRO A 461 -6.98 19.39 -48.76
N GLU A 462 -7.09 18.21 -48.15
CA GLU A 462 -7.72 17.07 -48.80
C GLU A 462 -9.24 17.26 -48.91
N LEU A 463 -9.74 17.31 -50.15
CA LEU A 463 -11.17 17.36 -50.43
C LEU A 463 -11.81 16.01 -50.13
N HIS A 464 -12.29 15.83 -48.91
CA HIS A 464 -13.15 14.70 -48.60
C HIS A 464 -14.52 14.92 -49.24
N ALA A 465 -14.80 14.21 -50.33
CA ALA A 465 -16.19 13.96 -50.73
C ALA A 465 -16.88 13.30 -49.54
N ARG A 466 -17.84 14.01 -48.95
CA ARG A 466 -18.50 13.66 -47.69
C ARG A 466 -19.26 12.32 -47.85
N LYS A 467 -18.57 11.18 -47.64
CA LYS A 467 -19.20 9.87 -47.47
C LYS A 467 -19.87 9.82 -46.11
N LEU A 468 -21.06 10.42 -46.02
CA LEU A 468 -21.95 10.22 -44.87
C LEU A 468 -22.40 8.74 -44.89
N PHE A 469 -21.94 7.96 -43.90
CA PHE A 469 -22.36 6.61 -43.50
C PHE A 469 -22.00 5.41 -44.41
N PRO A 470 -20.99 4.58 -44.04
CA PRO A 470 -20.82 3.22 -44.53
C PRO A 470 -21.10 2.18 -43.44
N LEU A 471 -22.25 2.27 -42.77
CA LEU A 471 -22.71 1.29 -41.77
C LEU A 471 -24.22 1.07 -41.90
N LEU A 472 -24.63 0.52 -43.06
CA LEU A 472 -25.85 -0.29 -43.29
C LEU A 472 -26.08 -0.46 -44.80
N THR A 473 -25.20 -1.19 -45.49
CA THR A 473 -25.54 -1.81 -46.78
C THR A 473 -24.73 -3.09 -46.96
N PHE A 474 -25.22 -4.17 -46.37
CA PHE A 474 -25.11 -5.48 -47.01
C PHE A 474 -26.44 -5.78 -47.69
N ARG A 475 -26.34 -6.02 -49.01
CA ARG A 475 -27.18 -6.87 -49.87
C ARG A 475 -27.73 -6.16 -51.11
N ASN A 476 -27.16 -6.56 -52.26
CA ASN A 476 -27.71 -6.63 -53.62
C ASN A 476 -28.62 -5.49 -54.10
N ASN A 477 -28.09 -4.66 -55.01
CA ASN A 477 -28.49 -4.70 -56.42
C ASN A 477 -27.62 -3.75 -57.26
N HIS A 478 -27.02 -4.30 -58.31
CA HIS A 478 -26.59 -3.54 -59.47
C HIS A 478 -27.84 -3.16 -60.29
N HIS A 479 -27.76 -2.03 -60.99
CA HIS A 479 -28.74 -1.37 -61.86
C HIS A 479 -29.60 -0.26 -61.24
N LEU A 480 -29.64 0.84 -61.99
CA LEU A 480 -30.34 2.12 -61.78
C LEU A 480 -29.52 3.14 -61.00
N LEU A 481 -28.79 3.98 -61.76
CA LEU A 481 -28.75 5.44 -61.65
C LEU A 481 -27.81 5.97 -62.76
N GLY A 482 -28.23 5.73 -64.00
CA GLY A 482 -27.99 6.68 -65.09
C GLY A 482 -29.15 7.67 -65.07
N GLN A 483 -28.86 8.94 -65.39
CA GLN A 483 -29.78 10.08 -65.37
C GLN A 483 -30.10 10.63 -63.97
N ASP A 484 -29.17 11.42 -63.42
CA ASP A 484 -29.53 12.57 -62.56
C ASP A 484 -28.38 13.58 -62.37
N SER A 485 -27.31 13.49 -63.19
CA SER A 485 -26.15 14.37 -63.10
C SER A 485 -26.36 15.76 -63.71
N ALA A 486 -27.51 16.05 -64.32
CA ALA A 486 -27.75 17.29 -65.07
C ALA A 486 -28.60 18.36 -64.37
N ARG A 487 -29.00 18.17 -63.10
CA ARG A 487 -29.89 19.13 -62.39
C ARG A 487 -29.43 19.61 -61.00
N ARG A 488 -28.17 19.38 -60.61
CA ARG A 488 -27.62 19.82 -59.30
C ARG A 488 -26.62 20.98 -59.34
N HIS A 489 -26.51 21.71 -60.45
CA HIS A 489 -25.63 22.88 -60.55
C HIS A 489 -26.25 24.23 -60.19
N GLN A 490 -27.43 24.24 -59.58
CA GLN A 490 -27.99 25.45 -59.00
C GLN A 490 -28.50 25.13 -57.60
N ASN A 491 -28.02 25.87 -56.62
CA ASN A 491 -28.39 25.85 -55.20
C ASN A 491 -27.59 24.88 -54.31
N GLY A 492 -26.43 25.37 -53.86
CA GLY A 492 -25.65 24.71 -52.81
C GLY A 492 -24.28 25.35 -52.58
N HIS A 493 -24.25 26.59 -52.08
CA HIS A 493 -23.04 27.21 -51.50
C HIS A 493 -22.70 26.50 -50.17
N SER A 494 -22.31 25.24 -50.23
CA SER A 494 -21.80 24.49 -49.08
C SER A 494 -20.29 24.72 -48.95
N SER A 495 -19.94 25.78 -48.20
CA SER A 495 -18.81 25.82 -47.26
C SER A 495 -17.49 25.11 -47.66
N HIS A 496 -16.84 25.53 -48.75
CA HIS A 496 -15.38 25.48 -48.86
C HIS A 496 -14.86 26.77 -49.50
N PRO A 497 -14.60 27.84 -48.72
CA PRO A 497 -14.21 29.15 -49.25
C PRO A 497 -12.80 29.22 -49.87
N ASN A 498 -11.99 28.16 -49.84
CA ASN A 498 -10.54 28.34 -49.85
C ASN A 498 -9.79 27.87 -51.10
N MET A 499 -10.34 27.06 -52.01
CA MET A 499 -9.49 26.51 -53.09
C MET A 499 -9.09 27.60 -54.10
N HIS A 500 -10.06 28.39 -54.56
CA HIS A 500 -9.77 29.56 -55.41
C HIS A 500 -8.85 30.57 -54.71
N THR A 501 -9.05 30.79 -53.40
CA THR A 501 -8.19 31.68 -52.59
C THR A 501 -6.76 31.14 -52.42
N VAL A 502 -6.57 29.82 -52.27
CA VAL A 502 -5.24 29.21 -52.14
C VAL A 502 -4.49 29.30 -53.46
N PHE A 503 -5.12 28.94 -54.58
CA PHE A 503 -4.48 28.97 -55.89
C PHE A 503 -4.24 30.40 -56.40
N SER A 504 -5.14 31.36 -56.14
CA SER A 504 -4.90 32.77 -56.48
C SER A 504 -3.73 33.38 -55.70
N ARG A 505 -3.57 33.04 -54.41
CA ARG A 505 -2.39 33.41 -53.61
C ARG A 505 -1.11 32.77 -54.15
N LEU A 506 -1.17 31.49 -54.53
CA LEU A 506 -0.06 30.77 -55.12
C LEU A 506 0.39 31.41 -56.45
N VAL A 507 -0.55 31.65 -57.36
CA VAL A 507 -0.30 32.33 -58.65
C VAL A 507 0.29 33.72 -58.42
N ARG A 508 -0.28 34.51 -57.50
CA ARG A 508 0.24 35.84 -57.16
C ARG A 508 1.71 35.78 -56.74
N ARG A 509 2.06 34.82 -55.87
CA ARG A 509 3.44 34.62 -55.40
C ARG A 509 4.39 34.23 -56.52
N ILE A 510 3.96 33.35 -57.43
CA ILE A 510 4.76 32.93 -58.59
C ILE A 510 4.93 34.10 -59.58
N MET A 511 3.89 34.90 -59.81
CA MET A 511 3.98 36.08 -60.69
C MET A 511 4.85 37.19 -60.10
N THR A 512 4.83 37.39 -58.78
CA THR A 512 5.80 38.29 -58.12
C THR A 512 7.24 37.79 -58.31
N TYR A 513 7.47 36.47 -58.22
CA TYR A 513 8.79 35.89 -58.52
C TYR A 513 9.21 36.14 -59.97
N ARG A 514 8.30 35.97 -60.94
CA ARG A 514 8.53 36.25 -62.37
C ARG A 514 8.88 37.73 -62.62
N SER A 515 8.18 38.67 -61.98
CA SER A 515 8.45 40.11 -62.14
C SER A 515 9.90 40.48 -61.79
N LEU A 516 10.53 39.72 -60.88
CA LEU A 516 11.91 39.92 -60.46
C LEU A 516 12.95 39.24 -61.39
N HIS A 517 12.53 38.32 -62.27
CA HIS A 517 13.43 37.53 -63.13
C HIS A 517 12.97 37.65 -64.60
N THR A 518 13.72 38.41 -65.39
CA THR A 518 13.34 39.04 -66.68
C THR A 518 13.21 38.09 -67.89
N ALA A 519 12.79 36.83 -67.72
CA ALA A 519 12.61 35.88 -68.82
C ALA A 519 11.12 35.59 -69.11
N SER A 520 10.67 35.92 -70.32
CA SER A 520 9.40 35.45 -70.88
C SER A 520 9.67 34.48 -72.04
N PRO A 521 8.95 33.35 -72.15
CA PRO A 521 7.87 32.89 -71.26
C PRO A 521 8.36 32.28 -69.94
N LEU A 522 7.50 32.28 -68.91
CA LEU A 522 7.73 31.50 -67.69
C LEU A 522 7.44 30.01 -67.97
N ILE A 523 8.48 29.18 -68.01
CA ILE A 523 8.34 27.72 -68.15
C ILE A 523 8.35 27.08 -66.76
N LEU A 524 7.16 26.79 -66.24
CA LEU A 524 6.93 26.27 -64.89
C LEU A 524 6.64 24.78 -64.92
N GLY A 525 7.58 23.99 -64.39
CA GLY A 525 7.38 22.57 -64.15
C GLY A 525 6.70 22.29 -62.82
N VAL A 526 5.79 21.33 -62.80
CA VAL A 526 5.22 20.78 -61.56
C VAL A 526 5.60 19.30 -61.51
N THR A 527 6.26 18.88 -60.44
CA THR A 527 6.66 17.47 -60.22
C THR A 527 6.44 17.04 -58.77
N SER A 528 6.72 15.78 -58.44
CA SER A 528 6.59 15.21 -57.09
C SER A 528 7.67 14.17 -56.81
N CYS A 529 7.76 13.72 -55.56
CA CYS A 529 8.69 12.65 -55.19
C CYS A 529 8.22 11.29 -55.73
N HIS A 530 6.95 10.95 -55.54
CA HIS A 530 6.33 9.69 -55.95
C HIS A 530 5.03 9.90 -56.73
N GLY A 531 4.62 8.86 -57.48
CA GLY A 531 3.34 8.84 -58.17
C GLY A 531 2.14 9.05 -57.22
N GLY A 532 1.13 9.77 -57.70
CA GLY A 532 -0.14 9.95 -56.99
C GLY A 532 -0.17 11.06 -55.93
N GLU A 533 0.86 11.91 -55.83
CA GLU A 533 0.89 13.06 -54.90
C GLU A 533 -0.03 14.23 -55.34
N GLY A 534 -0.58 14.16 -56.56
CA GLY A 534 -1.56 15.11 -57.09
C GLY A 534 -0.98 16.20 -58.00
N VAL A 535 0.17 15.93 -58.63
CA VAL A 535 0.85 16.82 -59.59
C VAL A 535 -0.09 17.29 -60.68
N THR A 536 -0.70 16.36 -61.42
CA THR A 536 -1.62 16.66 -62.53
C THR A 536 -2.79 17.54 -62.12
N SER A 537 -3.41 17.25 -60.97
CA SER A 537 -4.50 18.06 -60.44
C SER A 537 -4.03 19.49 -60.10
N ILE A 538 -2.88 19.64 -59.46
CA ILE A 538 -2.33 20.95 -59.10
C ILE A 538 -1.90 21.73 -60.34
N ALA A 539 -1.23 21.08 -61.29
CA ALA A 539 -0.77 21.68 -62.53
C ALA A 539 -1.96 22.20 -63.38
N ALA A 540 -3.03 21.40 -63.49
CA ALA A 540 -4.27 21.79 -64.14
C ALA A 540 -4.92 23.03 -63.46
N HIS A 541 -5.13 22.98 -62.14
CA HIS A 541 -5.72 24.10 -61.40
C HIS A 541 -4.86 25.36 -61.46
N LEU A 542 -3.54 25.20 -61.46
CA LEU A 542 -2.59 26.30 -61.59
C LEU A 542 -2.68 26.95 -62.98
N ALA A 543 -2.77 26.15 -64.05
CA ALA A 543 -2.96 26.65 -65.41
C ALA A 543 -4.25 27.48 -65.55
N THR A 544 -5.38 26.99 -65.04
CA THR A 544 -6.63 27.78 -65.01
C THR A 544 -6.47 29.05 -64.18
N SER A 545 -5.86 28.95 -63.01
CA SER A 545 -5.67 30.12 -62.13
C SER A 545 -4.77 31.19 -62.78
N PHE A 546 -3.80 30.81 -63.62
CA PHE A 546 -2.99 31.75 -64.39
C PHE A 546 -3.79 32.46 -65.50
N THR A 547 -4.75 31.77 -66.13
CA THR A 547 -5.65 32.41 -67.11
C THR A 547 -6.61 33.41 -66.44
N GLU A 548 -7.06 33.11 -65.22
CA GLU A 548 -7.99 33.95 -64.46
C GLU A 548 -7.32 35.15 -63.77
N PHE A 549 -6.02 35.09 -63.47
CA PHE A 549 -5.33 36.05 -62.60
C PHE A 549 -5.28 37.49 -63.13
N ASP A 550 -5.09 37.67 -64.44
CA ASP A 550 -5.02 39.00 -65.09
C ASP A 550 -5.78 39.05 -66.43
N GLY A 551 -6.34 37.91 -66.88
CA GLY A 551 -7.10 37.81 -68.13
C GLY A 551 -6.31 38.12 -69.40
N THR A 552 -5.00 38.36 -69.32
CA THR A 552 -4.11 38.76 -70.43
C THR A 552 -3.08 37.68 -70.76
N ASN A 553 -2.70 36.84 -69.78
CA ASN A 553 -1.68 35.81 -69.97
C ASN A 553 -2.16 34.72 -70.93
N LYS A 554 -1.38 34.48 -71.99
CA LYS A 554 -1.53 33.27 -72.81
C LYS A 554 -0.86 32.10 -72.09
N VAL A 555 -1.65 31.16 -71.60
CA VAL A 555 -1.19 30.01 -70.83
C VAL A 555 -1.26 28.74 -71.67
N LEU A 556 -0.15 28.00 -71.75
CA LEU A 556 -0.07 26.68 -72.36
C LEU A 556 0.11 25.62 -71.26
N TYR A 557 -0.81 24.66 -71.18
CA TYR A 557 -0.63 23.47 -70.34
C TYR A 557 -0.08 22.31 -71.18
N ILE A 558 0.96 21.64 -70.68
CA ILE A 558 1.65 20.51 -71.33
C ILE A 558 1.63 19.31 -70.38
N ASP A 559 0.97 18.23 -70.78
CA ASP A 559 1.03 16.95 -70.06
C ASP A 559 2.25 16.13 -70.52
N ALA A 560 3.32 16.13 -69.72
CA ALA A 560 4.51 15.30 -69.95
C ALA A 560 4.49 14.00 -69.12
N ASN A 561 3.44 13.75 -68.33
CA ASN A 561 3.34 12.62 -67.42
C ASN A 561 2.51 11.48 -68.01
N ARG A 562 3.15 10.69 -68.87
CA ARG A 562 2.53 9.57 -69.60
C ARG A 562 1.90 8.47 -68.72
N GLN A 563 2.23 8.42 -67.42
CA GLN A 563 1.79 7.37 -66.50
C GLN A 563 0.56 7.77 -65.67
N ALA A 564 0.23 9.07 -65.59
CA ALA A 564 -0.76 9.59 -64.64
C ALA A 564 -2.03 10.12 -65.33
N HIS A 565 -2.61 9.38 -66.26
CA HIS A 565 -3.91 9.74 -66.84
C HIS A 565 -5.06 9.20 -65.98
N SER A 566 -5.93 10.09 -65.48
CA SER A 566 -7.14 9.76 -64.72
C SER A 566 -8.37 10.27 -65.47
N ALA A 567 -9.49 9.55 -65.44
CA ALA A 567 -10.74 9.93 -66.11
C ALA A 567 -11.25 11.34 -65.74
N LEU A 568 -10.94 11.79 -64.51
CA LEU A 568 -11.27 13.15 -64.04
C LEU A 568 -10.42 14.25 -64.69
N HIS A 569 -9.18 13.92 -65.08
CA HIS A 569 -8.31 14.85 -65.81
C HIS A 569 -8.82 15.03 -67.25
N GLU A 570 -9.31 13.95 -67.86
CA GLU A 570 -9.92 13.97 -69.18
C GLU A 570 -11.24 14.77 -69.19
N GLU A 571 -12.08 14.60 -68.18
CA GLU A 571 -13.30 15.40 -67.99
C GLU A 571 -13.00 16.90 -67.79
N TRP A 572 -11.96 17.24 -67.02
CA TRP A 572 -11.53 18.63 -66.83
C TRP A 572 -10.99 19.25 -68.13
N LEU A 573 -10.18 18.50 -68.89
CA LEU A 573 -9.66 18.92 -70.20
C LEU A 573 -10.79 19.10 -71.24
N GLN A 574 -11.86 18.32 -71.15
CA GLN A 574 -13.05 18.44 -72.01
C GLN A 574 -13.91 19.66 -71.65
N GLY A 575 -13.95 20.06 -70.37
CA GLY A 575 -14.66 21.26 -69.91
C GLY A 575 -13.94 22.59 -70.19
N ALA A 576 -12.62 22.56 -70.39
CA ALA A 576 -11.82 23.73 -70.76
C ALA A 576 -12.06 24.13 -72.23
N ARG A 577 -12.97 25.08 -72.45
CA ARG A 577 -13.27 25.62 -73.79
C ARG A 577 -12.04 26.33 -74.36
N GLY A 578 -11.56 25.91 -75.53
CA GLY A 578 -10.50 26.61 -76.29
C GLY A 578 -9.13 25.93 -76.40
N GLY A 579 -9.00 24.65 -76.04
CA GLY A 579 -7.73 23.92 -76.17
C GLY A 579 -7.15 23.94 -77.59
N MET A 580 -5.83 23.95 -77.72
CA MET A 580 -5.13 23.64 -78.96
C MET A 580 -4.81 22.14 -79.02
N GLU A 581 -4.57 21.59 -80.19
CA GLU A 581 -3.96 20.28 -80.39
C GLU A 581 -2.53 20.55 -80.89
N VAL A 582 -1.54 19.96 -80.21
CA VAL A 582 -0.16 20.01 -80.71
C VAL A 582 -0.04 18.89 -81.73
N GLN A 583 0.42 19.25 -82.93
CA GLN A 583 0.74 18.28 -83.96
C GLN A 583 2.24 18.38 -84.27
N LEU A 584 2.97 17.33 -83.92
CA LEU A 584 4.36 17.12 -84.32
C LEU A 584 4.40 16.37 -85.65
N THR A 585 4.93 17.01 -86.71
CA THR A 585 5.20 16.29 -87.95
C THR A 585 6.43 15.37 -87.80
N PRO A 586 6.58 14.31 -88.61
CA PRO A 586 7.75 13.43 -88.59
C PRO A 586 9.08 14.17 -88.79
N GLU A 587 9.07 15.36 -89.43
CA GLU A 587 10.23 16.23 -89.63
C GLU A 587 10.53 17.18 -88.45
N GLY A 588 9.81 17.04 -87.32
CA GLY A 588 10.05 17.81 -86.10
C GLY A 588 9.48 19.23 -86.10
N LYS A 589 8.59 19.58 -87.03
CA LYS A 589 7.87 20.85 -87.00
C LYS A 589 6.67 20.75 -86.05
N VAL A 590 6.59 21.70 -85.10
CA VAL A 590 5.49 21.82 -84.14
C VAL A 590 4.47 22.82 -84.67
N SER A 591 3.23 22.37 -84.86
CA SER A 591 2.08 23.22 -85.16
C SER A 591 1.06 23.14 -84.02
N PHE A 592 0.43 24.27 -83.72
CA PHE A 592 -0.67 24.35 -82.76
C PHE A 592 -1.94 24.67 -83.54
N GLN A 593 -2.95 23.79 -83.47
CA GLN A 593 -4.26 24.00 -84.11
C GLN A 593 -5.36 24.12 -83.06
N PRO A 594 -6.41 24.93 -83.24
CA PRO A 594 -7.57 24.92 -82.34
C PRO A 594 -8.23 23.54 -82.32
N ARG A 595 -8.48 22.99 -81.14
CA ARG A 595 -9.14 21.68 -80.99
C ARG A 595 -10.60 21.80 -81.47
N GLN A 596 -10.92 21.07 -82.53
CA GLN A 596 -12.28 21.04 -83.08
C GLN A 596 -13.12 20.05 -82.25
N LEU A 597 -14.06 20.57 -81.45
CA LEU A 597 -15.04 19.75 -80.74
C LEU A 597 -16.26 19.56 -81.63
N ASP A 598 -16.69 18.31 -81.81
CA ASP A 598 -17.94 18.00 -82.50
C ASP A 598 -19.11 18.68 -81.76
N GLY A 599 -19.66 19.75 -82.36
CA GLY A 599 -20.96 20.29 -81.96
C GLY A 599 -21.01 21.67 -81.25
N ALA A 600 -20.13 22.63 -81.53
CA ALA A 600 -20.42 24.03 -81.21
C ALA A 600 -19.88 25.01 -82.25
N ALA A 601 -20.81 25.71 -82.90
CA ALA A 601 -20.54 26.82 -83.80
C ALA A 601 -19.93 28.03 -83.07
N GLY A 602 -18.99 28.68 -83.76
CA GLY A 602 -18.53 30.07 -83.65
C GLY A 602 -18.76 30.87 -82.37
N GLY A 603 -17.67 31.34 -81.77
CA GLY A 603 -17.67 32.47 -80.86
C GLY A 603 -16.26 32.86 -80.44
N ASP A 604 -15.86 34.10 -80.73
CA ASP A 604 -14.65 34.76 -80.24
C ASP A 604 -14.50 34.58 -78.72
N ASN A 605 -13.56 33.74 -78.29
CA ASN A 605 -12.96 33.77 -76.96
C ASN A 605 -11.66 32.94 -76.96
N ALA A 606 -10.67 33.44 -77.70
CA ALA A 606 -9.30 32.93 -77.69
C ALA A 606 -8.56 33.42 -76.44
N LYS A 607 -8.70 32.74 -75.29
CA LYS A 607 -7.90 33.03 -74.09
C LYS A 607 -7.47 31.82 -73.23
N SER A 608 -7.49 30.60 -73.75
CA SER A 608 -6.87 29.47 -73.03
C SER A 608 -6.45 28.35 -74.00
N ASP A 609 -5.25 28.50 -74.56
CA ASP A 609 -4.69 27.59 -75.55
C ASP A 609 -4.01 26.40 -74.82
N VAL A 610 -4.81 25.43 -74.36
CA VAL A 610 -4.33 24.19 -73.71
C VAL A 610 -4.01 23.15 -74.76
N ALA A 611 -2.76 22.70 -74.89
CA ALA A 611 -2.36 21.79 -75.97
C ALA A 611 -1.98 20.38 -75.50
N LEU A 612 -2.66 19.37 -76.03
CA LEU A 612 -2.48 17.95 -75.68
C LEU A 612 -1.63 17.22 -76.72
N GLU A 613 -0.41 16.81 -76.35
CA GLU A 613 0.32 15.74 -77.05
C GLU A 613 1.20 14.94 -76.07
N ARG A 614 1.31 13.63 -76.28
CA ARG A 614 2.11 12.68 -75.48
C ARG A 614 3.61 12.88 -75.76
N ILE A 615 4.27 13.69 -74.95
CA ILE A 615 5.65 14.14 -75.21
C ILE A 615 6.67 13.32 -74.39
N GLY A 616 7.64 12.70 -75.08
CA GLY A 616 8.82 12.11 -74.45
C GLY A 616 10.00 13.09 -74.42
N ARG A 617 11.13 12.66 -73.84
CA ARG A 617 12.39 13.44 -73.71
C ARG A 617 12.76 14.24 -74.98
N ASP A 618 12.66 13.61 -76.14
CA ASP A 618 13.15 14.18 -77.41
C ASP A 618 12.19 15.19 -78.06
N ARG A 619 10.95 15.30 -77.55
CA ARG A 619 9.88 16.09 -78.17
C ARG A 619 9.54 17.38 -77.42
N ILE A 620 10.00 17.53 -76.17
CA ILE A 620 9.62 18.69 -75.33
C ILE A 620 10.34 19.97 -75.74
N THR A 621 11.63 19.90 -76.07
CA THR A 621 12.44 21.08 -76.43
C THR A 621 11.91 21.81 -77.67
N PRO A 622 11.52 21.14 -78.77
CA PRO A 622 10.87 21.79 -79.91
C PRO A 622 9.57 22.52 -79.55
N ILE A 623 8.76 21.94 -78.65
CA ILE A 623 7.47 22.51 -78.23
C ILE A 623 7.68 23.76 -77.39
N LEU A 624 8.60 23.72 -76.42
CA LEU A 624 8.94 24.88 -75.59
C LEU A 624 9.43 26.05 -76.46
N ARG A 625 10.30 25.79 -77.45
CA ARG A 625 10.79 26.81 -78.39
C ARG A 625 9.67 27.38 -79.26
N ARG A 626 8.76 26.53 -79.76
CA ARG A 626 7.65 26.99 -80.61
C ARG A 626 6.62 27.79 -79.83
N ALA A 627 6.29 27.37 -78.61
CA ALA A 627 5.39 28.09 -77.71
C ALA A 627 5.96 29.47 -77.36
N ALA A 628 7.26 29.59 -77.08
CA ALA A 628 7.91 30.88 -76.91
C ALA A 628 7.75 31.77 -78.17
N ALA A 629 7.91 31.20 -79.37
CA ALA A 629 7.75 31.93 -80.64
C ALA A 629 6.30 32.35 -80.95
N GLN A 630 5.29 31.72 -80.34
CA GLN A 630 3.87 32.08 -80.49
C GLN A 630 3.39 33.13 -79.46
N GLY A 631 4.29 33.59 -78.57
CA GLY A 631 3.99 34.62 -77.60
C GLY A 631 3.15 34.13 -76.42
N PHE A 632 3.31 32.86 -76.03
CA PHE A 632 2.79 32.40 -74.73
C PHE A 632 3.50 33.12 -73.59
N ASP A 633 2.80 33.42 -72.51
CA ASP A 633 3.35 34.11 -71.33
C ASP A 633 3.79 33.12 -70.25
N VAL A 634 3.02 32.04 -70.09
CA VAL A 634 3.22 31.01 -69.07
C VAL A 634 3.02 29.63 -69.68
N LEU A 635 3.99 28.75 -69.49
CA LEU A 635 3.88 27.33 -69.82
C LEU A 635 3.85 26.54 -68.52
N VAL A 636 2.77 25.79 -68.27
CA VAL A 636 2.64 24.89 -67.12
C VAL A 636 2.86 23.46 -67.61
N VAL A 637 3.94 22.84 -67.16
CA VAL A 637 4.33 21.48 -67.57
C VAL A 637 4.08 20.50 -66.43
N ASP A 638 3.22 19.51 -66.65
CA ASP A 638 3.00 18.39 -65.72
C ASP A 638 4.08 17.33 -65.94
N ILE A 639 5.06 17.30 -65.04
CA ILE A 639 6.23 16.43 -65.12
C ILE A 639 5.94 15.14 -64.35
N PRO A 640 6.35 13.96 -64.87
CA PRO A 640 6.29 12.72 -64.10
C PRO A 640 7.02 12.85 -62.76
N PRO A 641 6.66 12.03 -61.75
CA PRO A 641 7.35 12.05 -60.46
C PRO A 641 8.84 11.76 -60.65
N LEU A 642 9.70 12.37 -59.84
CA LEU A 642 11.15 12.20 -59.95
C LEU A 642 11.60 10.74 -59.78
N SER A 643 10.82 9.94 -59.04
CA SER A 643 11.04 8.49 -58.94
C SER A 643 10.78 7.70 -60.23
N ALA A 644 10.18 8.30 -61.27
CA ALA A 644 9.94 7.66 -62.56
C ALA A 644 11.22 7.52 -63.43
N GLY A 645 12.36 8.05 -62.97
CA GLY A 645 13.67 7.87 -63.60
C GLY A 645 14.15 9.08 -64.41
N SER A 646 15.16 8.86 -65.27
CA SER A 646 15.95 9.91 -65.94
C SER A 646 15.15 10.87 -66.81
N ASP A 647 13.98 10.47 -67.32
CA ASP A 647 13.14 11.34 -68.15
C ASP A 647 12.53 12.48 -67.34
N ALA A 648 12.14 12.23 -66.09
CA ALA A 648 11.58 13.26 -65.20
C ALA A 648 12.65 14.31 -64.84
N GLU A 649 13.87 13.85 -64.55
CA GLU A 649 15.04 14.70 -64.28
C GLU A 649 15.40 15.57 -65.48
N HIS A 650 15.46 14.98 -66.67
CA HIS A 650 15.77 15.71 -67.89
C HIS A 650 14.73 16.78 -68.20
N ILE A 651 13.44 16.43 -68.10
CA ILE A 651 12.34 17.39 -68.33
C ILE A 651 12.39 18.52 -67.30
N ALA A 652 12.62 18.21 -66.01
CA ALA A 652 12.78 19.21 -64.97
C ALA A 652 13.98 20.15 -65.23
N GLY A 653 15.09 19.63 -65.78
CA GLY A 653 16.26 20.39 -66.21
C GLY A 653 15.99 21.45 -67.28
N LEU A 654 14.94 21.27 -68.09
CA LEU A 654 14.57 22.20 -69.17
C LEU A 654 13.63 23.32 -68.70
N MET A 655 13.16 23.27 -67.45
CA MET A 655 12.22 24.25 -66.90
C MET A 655 12.96 25.46 -66.35
N SER A 656 12.36 26.65 -66.49
CA SER A 656 12.88 27.87 -65.85
C SER A 656 12.71 27.82 -64.32
N ALA A 657 11.66 27.13 -63.87
CA ALA A 657 11.30 27.01 -62.48
C ALA A 657 10.53 25.71 -62.24
N VAL A 658 10.73 25.06 -61.09
CA VAL A 658 9.98 23.87 -60.68
C VAL A 658 9.30 24.07 -59.34
N ILE A 659 8.08 23.58 -59.22
CA ILE A 659 7.34 23.40 -57.97
C ILE A 659 7.34 21.93 -57.61
N LEU A 660 7.76 21.62 -56.38
CA LEU A 660 7.72 20.26 -55.84
C LEU A 660 6.43 20.06 -55.04
N VAL A 661 5.54 19.23 -55.55
CA VAL A 661 4.34 18.78 -54.84
C VAL A 661 4.73 17.66 -53.89
N ILE A 662 4.28 17.75 -52.63
CA ILE A 662 4.51 16.75 -51.60
C ILE A 662 3.16 16.35 -51.02
N GLU A 663 2.85 15.05 -50.99
CA GLU A 663 1.67 14.57 -50.27
C GLU A 663 1.89 14.56 -48.75
N ALA A 664 1.04 15.30 -48.03
CA ALA A 664 1.07 15.35 -46.58
C ALA A 664 0.95 13.94 -45.97
N GLU A 665 1.74 13.68 -44.94
CA GLU A 665 1.63 12.47 -44.09
C GLU A 665 1.94 11.14 -44.79
N ARG A 666 2.39 11.21 -46.04
CA ARG A 666 2.82 10.05 -46.83
C ARG A 666 4.32 10.09 -47.07
N VAL A 667 4.84 11.23 -47.50
CA VAL A 667 6.24 11.37 -47.91
C VAL A 667 7.15 11.62 -46.70
N ARG A 668 8.27 10.91 -46.64
CA ARG A 668 9.30 11.08 -45.61
C ARG A 668 10.22 12.24 -45.96
N TRP A 669 10.73 12.94 -44.94
CA TRP A 669 11.61 14.09 -45.15
C TRP A 669 12.88 13.74 -45.96
N GLN A 670 13.42 12.52 -45.79
CA GLN A 670 14.58 12.08 -46.56
C GLN A 670 14.29 11.99 -48.06
N THR A 671 13.08 11.58 -48.45
CA THR A 671 12.68 11.52 -49.85
C THR A 671 12.58 12.92 -50.45
N VAL A 672 12.04 13.88 -49.69
CA VAL A 672 11.96 15.26 -50.15
C VAL A 672 13.35 15.88 -50.24
N GLN A 673 14.26 15.56 -49.31
CA GLN A 673 15.65 15.95 -49.40
C GLN A 673 16.33 15.38 -50.65
N TRP A 674 16.09 14.11 -50.98
CA TRP A 674 16.58 13.50 -52.21
C TRP A 674 16.06 14.23 -53.45
N ALA A 675 14.76 14.49 -53.53
CA ALA A 675 14.14 15.24 -54.63
C ALA A 675 14.70 16.67 -54.77
N LYS A 676 14.90 17.36 -53.63
CA LYS A 676 15.54 18.68 -53.59
C LYS A 676 16.94 18.63 -54.17
N ASN A 677 17.77 17.71 -53.69
CA ASN A 677 19.15 17.57 -54.16
C ASN A 677 19.18 17.28 -55.66
N LEU A 678 18.35 16.35 -56.11
CA LEU A 678 18.25 15.98 -57.52
C LEU A 678 17.91 17.15 -58.45
N LEU A 679 16.92 17.97 -58.07
CA LEU A 679 16.54 19.18 -58.82
C LEU A 679 17.60 20.28 -58.76
N THR A 680 18.35 20.35 -57.66
CA THR A 680 19.45 21.31 -57.50
C THR A 680 20.63 20.90 -58.39
N ASP A 681 20.93 19.60 -58.46
CA ASP A 681 22.02 19.03 -59.25
C ASP A 681 21.77 19.20 -60.76
N THR A 682 20.50 19.21 -61.21
CA THR A 682 20.14 19.50 -62.61
C THR A 682 20.27 20.98 -62.98
N GLY A 683 20.62 21.85 -62.03
CA GLY A 683 20.69 23.30 -62.22
C GLY A 683 19.32 23.98 -62.31
N THR A 684 18.25 23.27 -61.97
CA THR A 684 16.88 23.78 -62.04
C THR A 684 16.57 24.63 -60.82
N ASN A 685 15.91 25.77 -61.02
CA ASN A 685 15.47 26.59 -59.90
C ASN A 685 14.21 26.00 -59.24
N LEU A 686 14.36 25.46 -58.02
CA LEU A 686 13.24 24.99 -57.20
C LEU A 686 12.59 26.18 -56.47
N LEU A 687 11.43 26.64 -56.96
CA LEU A 687 10.69 27.78 -56.39
C LEU A 687 10.19 27.53 -54.97
N GLY A 688 9.91 26.26 -54.65
CA GLY A 688 9.40 25.86 -53.36
C GLY A 688 8.49 24.65 -53.45
N ILE A 689 7.77 24.43 -52.35
CA ILE A 689 6.94 23.24 -52.14
C ILE A 689 5.47 23.57 -52.04
N VAL A 690 4.63 22.68 -52.57
CA VAL A 690 3.19 22.67 -52.34
C VAL A 690 2.85 21.40 -51.58
N LEU A 691 2.35 21.55 -50.35
CA LEU A 691 1.90 20.42 -49.54
C LEU A 691 0.45 20.10 -49.91
N ASN A 692 0.21 18.95 -50.51
CA ASN A 692 -1.09 18.52 -50.98
C ASN A 692 -1.75 17.51 -50.04
N LYS A 693 -3.08 17.42 -50.09
CA LYS A 693 -3.91 16.51 -49.28
C LYS A 693 -3.72 16.67 -47.77
N GLN A 694 -3.54 17.91 -47.31
CA GLN A 694 -3.40 18.18 -45.88
C GLN A 694 -4.70 17.86 -45.14
N ARG A 695 -4.60 17.08 -44.06
CA ARG A 695 -5.73 16.69 -43.20
C ARG A 695 -5.73 17.51 -41.91
N THR A 696 -6.91 17.88 -41.44
CA THR A 696 -7.10 18.46 -40.11
C THR A 696 -7.66 17.40 -39.17
N TYR A 697 -6.88 17.02 -38.16
CA TYR A 697 -7.29 16.01 -37.16
C TYR A 697 -7.95 16.63 -35.93
N ILE A 698 -7.63 17.89 -35.63
CA ILE A 698 -8.27 18.64 -34.55
C ILE A 698 -9.71 18.95 -34.95
N PRO A 699 -10.71 18.62 -34.11
CA PRO A 699 -12.08 19.03 -34.34
C PRO A 699 -12.21 20.56 -34.36
N SER A 700 -13.04 21.09 -35.26
CA SER A 700 -13.21 22.54 -35.46
C SER A 700 -13.68 23.32 -34.23
N TRP A 701 -14.26 22.65 -33.23
CA TRP A 701 -14.64 23.28 -31.95
C TRP A 701 -13.46 23.52 -31.00
N LEU A 702 -12.38 22.74 -31.17
CA LEU A 702 -11.14 22.84 -30.40
C LEU A 702 -10.11 23.73 -31.13
N ASP A 703 -10.22 23.84 -32.45
CA ASP A 703 -9.46 24.77 -33.30
C ASP A 703 -10.01 26.21 -33.16
N ARG A 704 -9.96 26.77 -31.94
CA ARG A 704 -10.14 28.21 -31.73
C ARG A 704 -8.82 28.89 -32.06
N ARG A 705 -8.69 29.34 -33.31
CA ARG A 705 -7.65 30.30 -33.69
C ARG A 705 -7.76 31.53 -32.79
N GLY A 706 -6.79 31.70 -31.91
CA GLY A 706 -6.36 33.02 -31.46
C GLY A 706 -5.53 33.68 -32.55
#